data_AF-A0A7C6NQS5-F1
#
_entry.id   AF-A0A7C6NQS5-F1
#
_cell.length_a   1.000
_cell.length_b   1.000
_cell.length_c   1.000
_cell.angle_alpha   90.00
_cell.angle_beta   90.00
_cell.angle_gamma   90.00
#
_symmetry.space_group_name_H-M   'P 1'
#
loop_
_entity.id
_entity.type
_entity.pdbx_description
1 polymer ?
#
loop_
_entity_poly.entity_id
_entity_poly.type
_entity_poly.pdbx_seq_one_letter_code
_entity_poly.pdbx_strand_id
1 'polypeptide(L)'
;MKRLILIFVIFSLLLSACDPITKNTETPTPQVTATLPSPSVSREELPDAEALAANYFQNWKIEDYNRMYEFLTIPAKSAYSLEDFIARHKKTATDLTMKSVDFQILSNLLSTNAAQVSYHISYETNLIGTLERDTLMNLQLEGGEWKINWDPSMMLPELADGNYLELVLTIPTRGNIYSSDASNNYPLVAYTDAASLTIIPGKINPAQEDNLVSFLAELTNQTEDAVRLKYAYAQSNWSVVIGDISAEVAAENSSRIERFDGLYLQPFKSRFYYDNGIAPHVTGYMLGISAEDQERYQRLGYKIDETVGASGLERWGEKYLAGKRGADLYVKNKEGGIVTKLASTEAEPAQSITTTIDSRLQYWLQRSMGDRVGAVVVLERDTSKVLAMVSSPGFDPNIFNPLIHTHYEVSNLIQNVRQPLYNRAAQGVYAPGSIFKVISMISALETGVFTPDRVYSCDNLWTEYDGWVGENWTYKRGFSADGDLTLVEGLMRSCNPWFWHIGLTLWNDGYTTSIPDEALAYGLGTLTGIEIEEFAGAVNYPDNAFDYFQMAIGQSTLQVSALQAANLAAAIGNGGYLHRPTVIERIGFMGEEPVYQFTEPDLIRHIDTLPENLAAVQEGMVQVIRNPRGTANFQFSRFSGNIAGKTGTAETALGKPHAWFFGYTFNEDPDKPDIAVAVILEYGGEGSEMAAPLFRRAISLYYSDAEEPGGTMPWEKSPYQPLEEEE
;
A
#
# COMPACT_ATOMS: atom_id res chain seq x y z
N MET A 1 -33.49 -31.98 11.30
CA MET A 1 -34.13 -33.24 10.87
C MET A 1 -33.26 -34.43 11.31
N LYS A 2 -33.79 -35.42 12.07
CA LYS A 2 -33.21 -36.79 12.31
C LYS A 2 -31.77 -36.85 12.92
N ARG A 3 -31.21 -37.92 13.53
CA ARG A 3 -31.59 -39.15 14.29
C ARG A 3 -30.26 -39.74 14.84
N LEU A 4 -30.11 -40.47 15.96
CA LEU A 4 -30.95 -40.90 17.11
C LEU A 4 -29.99 -41.50 18.21
N ILE A 5 -30.52 -41.93 19.36
CA ILE A 5 -30.04 -42.98 20.31
C ILE A 5 -29.12 -42.50 21.49
N LEU A 6 -29.58 -42.43 22.75
CA LEU A 6 -29.91 -43.48 23.79
C LEU A 6 -28.66 -43.77 24.69
N ILE A 7 -28.66 -43.91 26.03
CA ILE A 7 -29.64 -44.38 27.06
C ILE A 7 -29.51 -43.55 28.38
N PHE A 8 -30.53 -43.61 29.26
CA PHE A 8 -30.71 -42.89 30.55
C PHE A 8 -30.77 -43.88 31.76
N VAL A 9 -31.04 -43.39 33.00
CA VAL A 9 -31.47 -44.12 34.26
C VAL A 9 -30.31 -44.59 35.20
N ILE A 10 -30.29 -44.43 36.54
CA ILE A 10 -30.90 -43.55 37.57
C ILE A 10 -30.34 -43.92 38.98
N PHE A 11 -30.04 -42.92 39.82
CA PHE A 11 -30.19 -42.81 41.29
C PHE A 11 -30.09 -44.04 42.27
N SER A 12 -28.92 -44.17 42.92
CA SER A 12 -28.64 -44.13 44.39
C SER A 12 -29.56 -44.75 45.49
N LEU A 13 -28.96 -45.53 46.43
CA LEU A 13 -28.88 -45.34 47.92
C LEU A 13 -28.87 -46.65 48.77
N LEU A 14 -27.92 -46.69 49.74
CA LEU A 14 -28.01 -47.25 51.11
C LEU A 14 -28.33 -48.75 51.39
N LEU A 15 -27.44 -49.48 52.12
CA LEU A 15 -27.50 -49.69 53.59
C LEU A 15 -26.52 -50.74 54.18
N SER A 16 -25.97 -50.42 55.36
CA SER A 16 -25.57 -51.27 56.52
C SER A 16 -24.68 -52.52 56.40
N ALA A 17 -23.75 -52.64 57.37
CA ALA A 17 -22.85 -53.77 57.59
C ALA A 17 -23.44 -54.91 58.45
N CYS A 18 -22.81 -56.09 58.38
CA CYS A 18 -22.88 -57.15 59.40
C CYS A 18 -21.52 -57.88 59.55
N ASP A 19 -21.15 -58.11 60.81
CA ASP A 19 -20.07 -58.97 61.34
C ASP A 19 -20.68 -60.40 61.62
N PRO A 20 -20.10 -61.37 62.38
CA PRO A 20 -18.71 -61.64 62.81
C PRO A 20 -18.29 -63.16 62.75
N ILE A 21 -17.19 -63.54 63.45
CA ILE A 21 -16.98 -64.78 64.32
C ILE A 21 -15.76 -65.72 64.05
N THR A 22 -14.68 -65.42 64.79
CA THR A 22 -13.80 -66.23 65.71
C THR A 22 -13.31 -67.69 65.44
N LYS A 23 -12.06 -67.95 65.91
CA LYS A 23 -11.73 -68.83 67.08
C LYS A 23 -10.23 -68.70 67.49
N ASN A 24 -9.90 -68.33 68.75
CA ASN A 24 -9.57 -69.19 69.93
C ASN A 24 -8.12 -69.76 69.92
N THR A 25 -7.32 -69.80 71.01
CA THR A 25 -7.39 -69.25 72.40
C THR A 25 -5.96 -69.20 73.01
N GLU A 26 -5.83 -68.60 74.21
CA GLU A 26 -4.85 -68.89 75.29
C GLU A 26 -3.44 -68.22 75.31
N THR A 27 -3.00 -67.96 76.54
CA THR A 27 -1.93 -67.06 77.04
C THR A 27 -1.11 -67.82 78.11
N PRO A 28 0.03 -67.33 78.66
CA PRO A 28 1.22 -66.71 78.05
C PRO A 28 2.55 -67.36 78.54
N THR A 29 3.69 -67.04 77.91
CA THR A 29 5.01 -66.92 78.60
C THR A 29 5.89 -65.92 77.82
N PRO A 30 6.82 -65.19 78.48
CA PRO A 30 7.23 -63.86 78.00
C PRO A 30 8.43 -63.87 77.04
N GLN A 31 8.44 -62.95 76.06
CA GLN A 31 9.63 -62.60 75.30
C GLN A 31 9.80 -61.07 75.15
N VAL A 32 11.00 -60.63 75.55
CA VAL A 32 11.83 -59.53 75.03
C VAL A 32 11.12 -58.26 74.53
N THR A 33 11.36 -57.15 75.24
CA THR A 33 11.06 -55.78 74.83
C THR A 33 11.56 -55.49 73.40
N ALA A 34 10.64 -55.11 72.50
CA ALA A 34 11.00 -54.63 71.18
C ALA A 34 11.77 -53.30 71.27
N THR A 35 12.85 -53.17 70.51
CA THR A 35 13.55 -51.90 70.29
C THR A 35 12.62 -50.89 69.62
N LEU A 36 12.74 -49.60 70.01
CA LEU A 36 12.02 -48.50 69.37
C LEU A 36 12.26 -48.50 67.85
N PRO A 37 11.24 -48.19 67.02
CA PRO A 37 11.45 -47.99 65.59
C PRO A 37 12.37 -46.79 65.36
N SER A 38 13.27 -46.90 64.38
CA SER A 38 14.10 -45.78 63.92
C SER A 38 13.22 -44.60 63.51
N PRO A 39 13.59 -43.34 63.85
CA PRO A 39 12.77 -42.17 63.51
C PRO A 39 12.68 -42.01 61.99
N SER A 40 11.46 -42.09 61.46
CA SER A 40 11.17 -41.76 60.06
C SER A 40 11.17 -40.24 59.86
N VAL A 41 12.30 -39.70 59.38
CA VAL A 41 12.37 -38.30 58.96
C VAL A 41 11.67 -38.17 57.61
N SER A 42 10.40 -37.74 57.63
CA SER A 42 9.73 -37.27 56.42
C SER A 42 10.33 -35.91 56.05
N ARG A 43 11.20 -35.86 55.05
CA ARG A 43 11.53 -34.60 54.38
C ARG A 43 10.39 -34.28 53.44
N GLU A 44 9.64 -33.24 53.76
CA GLU A 44 8.79 -32.56 52.79
C GLU A 44 9.72 -31.89 51.78
N GLU A 45 9.72 -32.34 50.54
CA GLU A 45 10.56 -31.77 49.48
C GLU A 45 10.00 -30.39 49.10
N LEU A 46 10.85 -29.36 49.15
CA LEU A 46 10.46 -28.02 48.73
C LEU A 46 10.16 -28.01 47.23
N PRO A 47 9.19 -27.21 46.75
CA PRO A 47 8.92 -27.08 45.32
C PRO A 47 10.13 -26.58 44.54
N ASP A 48 10.15 -26.83 43.24
CA ASP A 48 11.25 -26.40 42.37
C ASP A 48 11.18 -24.89 42.09
N ALA A 49 12.18 -24.17 42.59
CA ALA A 49 12.34 -22.71 42.42
C ALA A 49 12.76 -22.33 40.99
N GLU A 50 13.56 -23.16 40.31
CA GLU A 50 13.99 -22.91 38.94
C GLU A 50 12.86 -23.16 37.95
N ALA A 51 12.01 -24.18 38.20
CA ALA A 51 10.81 -24.41 37.39
C ALA A 51 9.82 -23.23 37.45
N LEU A 52 9.64 -22.61 38.63
CA LEU A 52 8.84 -21.39 38.76
C LEU A 52 9.46 -20.23 37.96
N ALA A 53 10.76 -19.97 38.15
CA ALA A 53 11.46 -18.88 37.48
C ALA A 53 11.41 -19.05 35.95
N ALA A 54 11.69 -20.25 35.45
CA ALA A 54 11.59 -20.60 34.04
C ALA A 54 10.18 -20.36 33.48
N ASN A 55 9.12 -20.74 34.21
CA ASN A 55 7.74 -20.49 33.80
C ASN A 55 7.43 -18.98 33.74
N TYR A 56 7.84 -18.21 34.74
CA TYR A 56 7.71 -16.75 34.73
C TYR A 56 8.43 -16.12 33.52
N PHE A 57 9.66 -16.53 33.23
CA PHE A 57 10.42 -16.05 32.07
C PHE A 57 9.76 -16.41 30.74
N GLN A 58 9.20 -17.62 30.58
CA GLN A 58 8.48 -17.98 29.35
C GLN A 58 7.27 -17.08 29.10
N ASN A 59 6.51 -16.73 30.15
CA ASN A 59 5.40 -15.79 30.03
C ASN A 59 5.88 -14.36 29.71
N TRP A 60 7.04 -13.95 30.22
CA TRP A 60 7.65 -12.65 29.88
C TRP A 60 8.14 -12.58 28.43
N LYS A 61 8.74 -13.66 27.89
CA LYS A 61 9.16 -13.72 26.48
C LYS A 61 8.01 -13.50 25.49
N ILE A 62 6.78 -13.86 25.86
CA ILE A 62 5.56 -13.64 25.07
C ILE A 62 4.70 -12.47 25.59
N GLU A 63 5.22 -11.71 26.57
CA GLU A 63 4.58 -10.56 27.22
C GLU A 63 3.19 -10.84 27.84
N ASP A 64 2.95 -12.06 28.31
CA ASP A 64 1.76 -12.39 29.12
C ASP A 64 1.94 -11.90 30.57
N TYR A 65 1.87 -10.58 30.73
CA TYR A 65 1.97 -9.90 32.01
C TYR A 65 0.86 -10.29 33.00
N ASN A 66 -0.31 -10.73 32.51
CA ASN A 66 -1.38 -11.23 33.37
C ASN A 66 -0.95 -12.53 34.04
N ARG A 67 -0.42 -13.47 33.25
CA ARG A 67 0.08 -14.75 33.74
C ARG A 67 1.32 -14.58 34.61
N MET A 68 2.22 -13.67 34.27
CA MET A 68 3.35 -13.27 35.13
C MET A 68 2.88 -12.78 36.50
N TYR A 69 1.84 -11.94 36.55
CA TYR A 69 1.30 -11.37 37.79
C TYR A 69 0.69 -12.44 38.72
N GLU A 70 0.14 -13.53 38.19
CA GLU A 70 -0.38 -14.64 39.01
C GLU A 70 0.69 -15.24 39.94
N PHE A 71 1.95 -15.31 39.50
CA PHE A 71 3.05 -15.90 40.27
C PHE A 71 3.53 -15.05 41.46
N LEU A 72 3.08 -13.79 41.58
CA LEU A 72 3.58 -12.88 42.62
C LEU A 72 3.01 -13.19 44.03
N THR A 73 3.77 -12.86 45.06
CA THR A 73 3.35 -12.94 46.48
C THR A 73 2.22 -11.98 46.80
N ILE A 74 1.47 -12.24 47.88
CA ILE A 74 0.41 -11.32 48.34
C ILE A 74 0.94 -9.91 48.67
N PRO A 75 2.09 -9.73 49.35
CA PRO A 75 2.69 -8.42 49.57
C PRO A 75 3.07 -7.69 48.27
N ALA A 76 3.65 -8.38 47.28
CA ALA A 76 4.00 -7.77 45.99
C ALA A 76 2.75 -7.27 45.25
N LYS A 77 1.68 -8.07 45.21
CA LYS A 77 0.35 -7.70 44.67
C LYS A 77 -0.36 -6.59 45.46
N SER A 78 0.07 -6.33 46.69
CA SER A 78 -0.44 -5.22 47.52
C SER A 78 0.36 -3.93 47.33
N ALA A 79 1.64 -4.04 46.95
CA ALA A 79 2.53 -2.91 46.66
C ALA A 79 2.41 -2.41 45.21
N TYR A 80 2.10 -3.31 44.28
CA TYR A 80 1.92 -3.03 42.86
C TYR A 80 0.63 -3.67 42.37
N SER A 81 -0.29 -2.88 41.83
CA SER A 81 -1.48 -3.43 41.19
C SER A 81 -1.12 -4.13 39.88
N LEU A 82 -2.06 -4.92 39.33
CA LEU A 82 -1.91 -5.53 38.00
C LEU A 82 -1.69 -4.47 36.92
N GLU A 83 -2.40 -3.33 37.02
CA GLU A 83 -2.27 -2.20 36.09
C GLU A 83 -0.88 -1.56 36.20
N ASP A 84 -0.39 -1.28 37.42
CA ASP A 84 0.96 -0.75 37.65
C ASP A 84 2.05 -1.72 37.14
N PHE A 85 1.86 -3.02 37.37
CA PHE A 85 2.79 -4.06 36.94
C PHE A 85 2.89 -4.10 35.41
N ILE A 86 1.75 -4.15 34.70
CA ILE A 86 1.70 -4.11 33.24
C ILE A 86 2.32 -2.81 32.71
N ALA A 87 1.91 -1.65 33.24
CA ALA A 87 2.39 -0.35 32.80
C ALA A 87 3.91 -0.21 32.96
N ARG A 88 4.49 -0.75 34.05
CA ARG A 88 5.94 -0.76 34.29
C ARG A 88 6.70 -1.63 33.30
N HIS A 89 6.21 -2.84 32.99
CA HIS A 89 6.86 -3.69 32.00
C HIS A 89 6.77 -3.07 30.59
N LYS A 90 5.59 -2.59 30.19
CA LYS A 90 5.41 -1.89 28.91
C LYS A 90 6.28 -0.65 28.78
N LYS A 91 6.33 0.22 29.80
CA LYS A 91 7.21 1.40 29.79
C LYS A 91 8.68 1.00 29.71
N THR A 92 9.11 -0.01 30.46
CA THR A 92 10.49 -0.51 30.40
C THR A 92 10.81 -1.03 28.99
N ALA A 93 9.89 -1.78 28.37
CA ALA A 93 10.03 -2.27 27.00
C ALA A 93 10.10 -1.13 25.96
N THR A 94 9.30 -0.07 26.09
CA THR A 94 9.35 1.08 25.18
C THR A 94 10.60 1.94 25.40
N ASP A 95 10.98 2.23 26.64
CA ASP A 95 12.21 2.97 26.97
C ASP A 95 13.47 2.23 26.51
N LEU A 96 13.49 0.90 26.60
CA LEU A 96 14.57 0.06 26.09
C LEU A 96 14.56 -0.05 24.56
N THR A 97 13.51 0.37 23.85
CA THR A 97 13.28 0.03 22.44
C THR A 97 13.29 -1.49 22.19
N MET A 98 12.73 -2.26 23.13
CA MET A 98 12.84 -3.72 23.22
C MET A 98 12.21 -4.42 22.01
N LYS A 99 13.02 -5.25 21.35
CA LYS A 99 12.65 -6.15 20.26
C LYS A 99 12.37 -7.57 20.79
N SER A 100 13.21 -8.06 21.71
CA SER A 100 13.01 -9.31 22.43
C SER A 100 13.78 -9.31 23.75
N VAL A 101 13.44 -10.24 24.64
CA VAL A 101 14.15 -10.46 25.91
C VAL A 101 14.41 -11.95 26.11
N ASP A 102 15.62 -12.28 26.52
CA ASP A 102 16.10 -13.63 26.80
C ASP A 102 16.63 -13.74 28.24
N PHE A 103 16.58 -14.97 28.77
CA PHE A 103 16.90 -15.26 30.17
C PHE A 103 17.71 -16.56 30.27
N GLN A 104 18.71 -16.56 31.14
CA GLN A 104 19.46 -17.75 31.53
C GLN A 104 19.56 -17.83 33.05
N ILE A 105 19.04 -18.91 33.65
CA ILE A 105 19.24 -19.18 35.08
C ILE A 105 20.72 -19.52 35.31
N LEU A 106 21.33 -18.86 36.30
CA LEU A 106 22.74 -19.00 36.66
C LEU A 106 22.91 -19.92 37.88
N SER A 107 22.08 -19.74 38.90
CA SER A 107 22.08 -20.55 40.13
C SER A 107 20.82 -20.32 40.97
N ASN A 108 20.58 -21.20 41.95
CA ASN A 108 19.59 -20.98 42.98
C ASN A 108 20.17 -21.16 44.40
N LEU A 109 19.50 -20.56 45.38
CA LEU A 109 19.76 -20.68 46.82
C LEU A 109 18.42 -20.96 47.53
N LEU A 110 18.30 -22.11 48.17
CA LEU A 110 17.09 -22.54 48.89
C LEU A 110 17.24 -22.39 50.41
N SER A 111 16.21 -21.87 51.05
CA SER A 111 15.98 -21.87 52.50
C SER A 111 14.60 -22.47 52.82
N THR A 112 14.26 -22.63 54.09
CA THR A 112 13.03 -23.31 54.53
C THR A 112 11.72 -22.58 54.14
N ASN A 113 11.76 -21.27 53.93
CA ASN A 113 10.60 -20.44 53.60
C ASN A 113 10.87 -19.35 52.54
N ALA A 114 12.10 -19.28 52.04
CA ALA A 114 12.57 -18.30 51.07
C ALA A 114 13.53 -18.97 50.08
N ALA A 115 13.57 -18.49 48.86
CA ALA A 115 14.56 -18.90 47.86
C ALA A 115 15.02 -17.70 47.03
N GLN A 116 16.18 -17.81 46.41
CA GLN A 116 16.69 -16.82 45.45
C GLN A 116 17.13 -17.55 44.19
N VAL A 117 16.72 -17.06 43.02
CA VAL A 117 17.19 -17.54 41.71
C VAL A 117 17.97 -16.41 41.06
N SER A 118 19.26 -16.64 40.82
CA SER A 118 20.12 -15.74 40.06
C SER A 118 19.97 -16.02 38.57
N TYR A 119 19.81 -14.99 37.77
CA TYR A 119 19.67 -15.12 36.33
C TYR A 119 20.33 -13.96 35.59
N HIS A 120 20.78 -14.28 34.38
CA HIS A 120 21.18 -13.34 33.37
C HIS A 120 19.96 -12.98 32.53
N ILE A 121 19.78 -11.69 32.25
CA ILE A 121 18.76 -11.14 31.35
C ILE A 121 19.46 -10.39 30.21
N SER A 122 19.06 -10.68 28.98
CA SER A 122 19.63 -10.09 27.76
C SER A 122 18.50 -9.49 26.93
N TYR A 123 18.54 -8.18 26.70
CA TYR A 123 17.56 -7.44 25.91
C TYR A 123 18.13 -7.12 24.54
N GLU A 124 17.48 -7.60 23.49
CA GLU A 124 17.73 -7.14 22.12
C GLU A 124 16.86 -5.90 21.86
N THR A 125 17.47 -4.82 21.37
CA THR A 125 16.80 -3.52 21.19
C THR A 125 16.91 -3.00 19.76
N ASN A 126 16.03 -2.07 19.38
CA ASN A 126 16.04 -1.47 18.04
C ASN A 126 17.04 -0.32 17.89
N LEU A 127 17.40 0.40 18.97
CA LEU A 127 18.30 1.56 18.89
C LEU A 127 19.64 1.42 19.64
N ILE A 128 19.69 0.71 20.77
CA ILE A 128 20.82 0.78 21.72
C ILE A 128 21.66 -0.51 21.79
N GLY A 129 21.44 -1.44 20.84
CA GLY A 129 22.12 -2.74 20.80
C GLY A 129 21.62 -3.72 21.86
N THR A 130 22.44 -4.70 22.21
CA THR A 130 22.11 -5.68 23.27
C THR A 130 22.42 -5.09 24.64
N LEU A 131 21.46 -5.16 25.58
CA LEU A 131 21.64 -4.75 26.98
C LEU A 131 21.52 -5.94 27.92
N GLU A 132 22.61 -6.26 28.61
CA GLU A 132 22.71 -7.46 29.45
C GLU A 132 22.93 -7.14 30.94
N ARG A 133 22.28 -7.89 31.83
CA ARG A 133 22.43 -7.76 33.29
C ARG A 133 22.33 -9.10 33.99
N ASP A 134 23.05 -9.24 35.11
CA ASP A 134 22.78 -10.27 36.10
C ASP A 134 21.88 -9.67 37.20
N THR A 135 20.83 -10.40 37.60
CA THR A 135 19.92 -9.97 38.68
C THR A 135 19.36 -11.18 39.45
N LEU A 136 18.50 -10.91 40.44
CA LEU A 136 18.01 -11.89 41.42
C LEU A 136 16.47 -11.89 41.49
N MET A 137 15.86 -13.06 41.37
CA MET A 137 14.45 -13.29 41.67
C MET A 137 14.32 -13.78 43.12
N ASN A 138 13.72 -12.95 43.97
CA ASN A 138 13.42 -13.32 45.36
C ASN A 138 12.09 -14.09 45.42
N LEU A 139 12.10 -15.25 46.09
CA LEU A 139 10.94 -16.13 46.24
C LEU A 139 10.57 -16.32 47.72
N GLN A 140 9.27 -16.43 47.99
CA GLN A 140 8.72 -16.73 49.31
C GLN A 140 7.73 -17.89 49.18
N LEU A 141 7.71 -18.78 50.18
CA LEU A 141 6.79 -19.93 50.20
C LEU A 141 5.43 -19.48 50.75
N GLU A 142 4.38 -19.52 49.92
CA GLU A 142 3.00 -19.19 50.29
C GLU A 142 2.08 -20.38 49.95
N GLY A 143 1.37 -20.92 50.94
CA GLY A 143 0.41 -22.03 50.73
C GLY A 143 1.03 -23.36 50.28
N GLY A 144 2.34 -23.53 50.40
CA GLY A 144 3.08 -24.70 49.90
C GLY A 144 3.64 -24.53 48.47
N GLU A 145 3.41 -23.38 47.84
CA GLU A 145 3.98 -23.03 46.53
C GLU A 145 5.00 -21.89 46.67
N TRP A 146 6.03 -21.87 45.82
CA TRP A 146 6.86 -20.68 45.67
C TRP A 146 6.05 -19.57 44.97
N LYS A 147 6.18 -18.34 45.47
CA LYS A 147 5.68 -17.11 44.85
C LYS A 147 6.79 -16.08 44.76
N ILE A 148 6.71 -15.21 43.76
CA ILE A 148 7.74 -14.21 43.45
C ILE A 148 7.49 -12.94 44.27
N ASN A 149 8.46 -12.57 45.10
CA ASN A 149 8.47 -11.27 45.78
C ASN A 149 9.05 -10.22 44.83
N TRP A 150 8.21 -9.76 43.90
CA TRP A 150 8.62 -8.91 42.78
C TRP A 150 8.83 -7.44 43.17
N ASP A 151 9.87 -6.86 42.61
CA ASP A 151 10.11 -5.44 42.53
C ASP A 151 10.81 -5.09 41.19
N PRO A 152 10.85 -3.80 40.77
CA PRO A 152 11.40 -3.41 39.48
C PRO A 152 12.86 -3.80 39.20
N SER A 153 13.68 -4.10 40.22
CA SER A 153 15.07 -4.55 40.04
C SER A 153 15.21 -5.89 39.32
N MET A 154 14.12 -6.67 39.25
CA MET A 154 14.02 -7.89 38.43
C MET A 154 13.99 -7.61 36.92
N MET A 155 13.64 -6.39 36.49
CA MET A 155 13.74 -5.97 35.08
C MET A 155 15.15 -5.46 34.79
N LEU A 156 15.62 -4.50 35.57
CA LEU A 156 17.00 -4.02 35.55
C LEU A 156 17.40 -3.63 36.98
N PRO A 157 18.56 -4.07 37.50
CA PRO A 157 19.02 -3.73 38.85
C PRO A 157 18.97 -2.22 39.15
N GLU A 158 19.21 -1.38 38.15
CA GLU A 158 19.20 0.08 38.27
C GLU A 158 17.81 0.69 38.55
N LEU A 159 16.72 -0.08 38.39
CA LEU A 159 15.34 0.32 38.73
C LEU A 159 14.99 0.11 40.22
N ALA A 160 15.95 -0.37 41.03
CA ALA A 160 15.85 -0.37 42.49
C ALA A 160 15.54 1.02 43.05
N ASP A 161 15.07 1.06 44.30
CA ASP A 161 14.67 2.28 45.04
C ASP A 161 13.60 3.14 44.35
N GLY A 162 12.96 2.62 43.29
CA GLY A 162 11.95 3.29 42.49
C GLY A 162 12.50 4.33 41.52
N ASN A 163 13.74 4.13 41.04
CA ASN A 163 14.25 4.77 39.83
C ASN A 163 13.41 4.37 38.59
N TYR A 164 13.58 5.09 37.49
CA TYR A 164 12.93 4.81 36.20
C TYR A 164 13.86 5.06 35.01
N LEU A 165 13.55 4.44 33.87
CA LEU A 165 14.24 4.70 32.60
C LEU A 165 13.66 5.94 31.91
N GLU A 166 14.54 6.73 31.28
CA GLU A 166 14.17 7.79 30.33
C GLU A 166 15.02 7.68 29.07
N LEU A 167 14.35 7.43 27.95
CA LEU A 167 14.95 7.43 26.61
C LEU A 167 14.90 8.85 26.03
N VAL A 168 16.06 9.42 25.73
CA VAL A 168 16.20 10.72 25.07
C VAL A 168 16.60 10.49 23.62
N LEU A 169 15.75 10.91 22.68
CA LEU A 169 15.89 10.64 21.25
C LEU A 169 16.49 11.84 20.49
N THR A 170 17.48 11.56 19.65
CA THR A 170 18.00 12.47 18.62
C THR A 170 17.41 12.08 17.27
N ILE A 171 16.46 12.88 16.77
CA ILE A 171 15.68 12.57 15.57
C ILE A 171 16.32 13.28 14.37
N PRO A 172 16.78 12.58 13.32
CA PRO A 172 17.30 13.20 12.11
C PRO A 172 16.16 13.86 11.30
N THR A 173 16.49 14.85 10.48
CA THR A 173 15.54 15.44 9.52
C THR A 173 15.13 14.40 8.47
N ARG A 174 13.83 14.29 8.18
CA ARG A 174 13.29 13.34 7.20
C ARG A 174 13.81 13.66 5.78
N GLY A 175 14.26 12.65 5.05
CA GLY A 175 14.78 12.75 3.67
C GLY A 175 13.70 13.22 2.68
N ASN A 176 14.10 13.89 1.60
CA ASN A 176 13.18 14.45 0.61
C ASN A 176 12.86 13.45 -0.51
N ILE A 177 11.79 13.71 -1.26
CA ILE A 177 11.40 12.96 -2.47
C ILE A 177 11.46 13.91 -3.67
N TYR A 178 12.18 13.50 -4.73
CA TYR A 178 12.45 14.33 -5.92
C TYR A 178 11.94 13.68 -7.22
N SER A 179 11.74 14.48 -8.26
CA SER A 179 11.52 14.06 -9.65
C SER A 179 12.77 13.47 -10.31
N SER A 180 12.61 12.82 -11.46
CA SER A 180 13.72 12.40 -12.33
C SER A 180 14.24 13.51 -13.24
N ASP A 181 13.48 14.59 -13.46
CA ASP A 181 13.78 15.55 -14.52
C ASP A 181 15.10 16.31 -14.30
N ALA A 182 15.90 16.34 -15.37
CA ALA A 182 17.31 16.73 -15.35
C ALA A 182 17.56 18.22 -15.04
N SER A 183 16.51 18.99 -14.78
CA SER A 183 16.55 20.45 -14.60
C SER A 183 16.78 20.92 -13.17
N ASN A 184 16.74 20.04 -12.13
CA ASN A 184 17.48 20.20 -10.85
C ASN A 184 17.23 19.11 -9.76
N ASN A 185 16.52 18.01 -10.01
CA ASN A 185 15.82 17.21 -8.96
C ASN A 185 14.74 18.09 -8.31
N TYR A 186 13.62 18.30 -9.01
CA TYR A 186 12.52 19.10 -8.48
C TYR A 186 11.92 18.40 -7.24
N PRO A 187 11.78 19.09 -6.09
CA PRO A 187 11.22 18.47 -4.89
C PRO A 187 9.73 18.19 -5.09
N LEU A 188 9.35 16.92 -5.11
CA LEU A 188 7.94 16.51 -5.02
C LEU A 188 7.46 16.63 -3.57
N VAL A 189 8.33 16.23 -2.62
CA VAL A 189 8.07 16.34 -1.18
C VAL A 189 9.34 16.76 -0.44
N ALA A 190 9.26 17.78 0.41
CA ALA A 190 10.37 18.18 1.27
C ALA A 190 9.91 18.60 2.67
N TYR A 191 10.84 18.63 3.63
CA TYR A 191 10.60 19.32 4.90
C TYR A 191 11.08 20.78 4.78
N THR A 192 10.16 21.72 4.61
CA THR A 192 10.46 23.09 4.17
C THR A 192 9.58 24.14 4.86
N ASP A 193 9.91 25.41 4.65
CA ASP A 193 9.07 26.55 5.02
C ASP A 193 8.04 26.81 3.88
N ALA A 194 6.77 26.94 4.26
CA ALA A 194 5.63 27.08 3.37
C ALA A 194 4.60 28.07 3.96
N ALA A 195 3.54 28.38 3.22
CA ALA A 195 2.47 29.25 3.68
C ALA A 195 1.09 28.79 3.19
N SER A 196 0.13 28.78 4.11
CA SER A 196 -1.28 28.50 3.82
C SER A 196 -1.99 29.78 3.36
N LEU A 197 -2.70 29.68 2.24
CA LEU A 197 -3.58 30.73 1.73
C LEU A 197 -4.93 30.63 2.45
N THR A 198 -5.14 31.52 3.42
CA THR A 198 -6.33 31.53 4.29
C THR A 198 -7.19 32.74 3.97
N ILE A 199 -8.49 32.54 3.74
CA ILE A 199 -9.45 33.63 3.57
C ILE A 199 -10.39 33.79 4.77
N ILE A 200 -10.89 35.01 4.97
CA ILE A 200 -11.96 35.34 5.93
C ILE A 200 -13.14 35.91 5.12
N PRO A 201 -14.22 35.13 4.87
CA PRO A 201 -15.24 35.48 3.87
C PRO A 201 -15.91 36.84 4.09
N GLY A 202 -16.18 37.23 5.33
CA GLY A 202 -16.80 38.51 5.68
C GLY A 202 -15.91 39.75 5.50
N LYS A 203 -14.67 39.56 5.05
CA LYS A 203 -13.73 40.63 4.69
C LYS A 203 -13.45 40.72 3.19
N ILE A 204 -13.94 39.77 2.39
CA ILE A 204 -13.76 39.80 0.93
C ILE A 204 -14.49 41.02 0.38
N ASN A 205 -13.79 41.79 -0.45
CA ASN A 205 -14.40 42.90 -1.20
C ASN A 205 -15.24 42.31 -2.35
N PRO A 206 -16.58 42.45 -2.37
CA PRO A 206 -17.42 41.82 -3.39
C PRO A 206 -17.12 42.29 -4.82
N ALA A 207 -16.53 43.47 -5.00
CA ALA A 207 -16.11 43.98 -6.30
C ALA A 207 -14.77 43.40 -6.80
N GLN A 208 -14.12 42.52 -6.02
CA GLN A 208 -12.87 41.84 -6.36
C GLN A 208 -12.94 40.32 -6.13
N GLU A 209 -14.09 39.76 -5.75
CA GLU A 209 -14.23 38.34 -5.41
C GLU A 209 -13.82 37.42 -6.57
N ASP A 210 -14.28 37.70 -7.80
CA ASP A 210 -13.91 36.87 -8.96
C ASP A 210 -12.40 36.93 -9.24
N ASN A 211 -11.78 38.12 -9.16
CA ASN A 211 -10.32 38.26 -9.32
C ASN A 211 -9.53 37.51 -8.23
N LEU A 212 -10.05 37.47 -7.00
CA LEU A 212 -9.49 36.71 -5.89
C LEU A 212 -9.61 35.21 -6.14
N VAL A 213 -10.78 34.74 -6.58
CA VAL A 213 -11.03 33.33 -6.88
C VAL A 213 -10.15 32.85 -8.04
N SER A 214 -10.09 33.56 -9.17
CA SER A 214 -9.22 33.21 -10.29
C SER A 214 -7.74 33.13 -9.85
N PHE A 215 -7.30 34.08 -9.01
CA PHE A 215 -5.93 34.09 -8.48
C PHE A 215 -5.63 32.93 -7.52
N LEU A 216 -6.58 32.58 -6.65
CA LEU A 216 -6.44 31.44 -5.76
C LEU A 216 -6.48 30.12 -6.53
N ALA A 217 -7.34 30.00 -7.55
CA ALA A 217 -7.42 28.85 -8.44
C ALA A 217 -6.10 28.64 -9.22
N GLU A 218 -5.50 29.73 -9.71
CA GLU A 218 -4.16 29.76 -10.32
C GLU A 218 -3.09 29.22 -9.35
N LEU A 219 -2.96 29.80 -8.15
CA LEU A 219 -1.91 29.42 -7.19
C LEU A 219 -2.08 28.02 -6.59
N THR A 220 -3.32 27.60 -6.35
CA THR A 220 -3.63 26.34 -5.64
C THR A 220 -4.02 25.20 -6.57
N ASN A 221 -3.79 25.36 -7.89
CA ASN A 221 -4.02 24.34 -8.92
C ASN A 221 -5.46 23.74 -8.88
N GLN A 222 -6.44 24.59 -8.56
CA GLN A 222 -7.85 24.22 -8.37
C GLN A 222 -8.73 24.88 -9.44
N THR A 223 -9.97 24.40 -9.59
CA THR A 223 -10.99 25.14 -10.34
C THR A 223 -11.53 26.31 -9.50
N GLU A 224 -12.06 27.35 -10.16
CA GLU A 224 -12.70 28.46 -9.45
C GLU A 224 -13.86 27.98 -8.56
N ASP A 225 -14.65 27.03 -9.04
CA ASP A 225 -15.74 26.43 -8.26
C ASP A 225 -15.23 25.67 -7.03
N ALA A 226 -14.12 24.91 -7.15
CA ALA A 226 -13.53 24.24 -5.99
C ALA A 226 -13.06 25.25 -4.93
N VAL A 227 -12.49 26.39 -5.35
CA VAL A 227 -12.13 27.49 -4.44
C VAL A 227 -13.38 28.09 -3.79
N ARG A 228 -14.44 28.39 -4.56
CA ARG A 228 -15.71 28.95 -4.03
C ARG A 228 -16.39 27.99 -3.04
N LEU A 229 -16.45 26.70 -3.37
CA LEU A 229 -17.07 25.67 -2.53
C LEU A 229 -16.41 25.55 -1.15
N LYS A 230 -15.11 25.81 -1.02
CA LYS A 230 -14.41 25.79 0.29
C LYS A 230 -14.98 26.80 1.28
N TYR A 231 -15.51 27.95 0.81
CA TYR A 231 -16.01 29.01 1.69
C TYR A 231 -17.50 29.35 1.54
N ALA A 232 -18.21 28.79 0.55
CA ALA A 232 -19.63 29.03 0.30
C ALA A 232 -20.54 28.84 1.53
N TYR A 233 -20.19 27.93 2.44
CA TYR A 233 -20.93 27.64 3.67
C TYR A 233 -20.22 28.08 4.96
N ALA A 234 -19.08 28.77 4.85
CA ALA A 234 -18.35 29.27 6.00
C ALA A 234 -19.01 30.52 6.60
N GLN A 235 -18.94 30.70 7.92
CA GLN A 235 -19.42 31.93 8.54
C GLN A 235 -18.48 33.10 8.20
N SER A 236 -19.01 34.32 8.21
CA SER A 236 -18.29 35.54 7.79
C SER A 236 -17.01 35.83 8.59
N ASN A 237 -16.86 35.28 9.79
CA ASN A 237 -15.70 35.43 10.66
C ASN A 237 -14.80 34.18 10.74
N TRP A 238 -15.08 33.12 9.98
CA TRP A 238 -14.25 31.93 9.96
C TRP A 238 -13.00 32.13 9.10
N SER A 239 -11.90 31.50 9.50
CA SER A 239 -10.72 31.31 8.67
C SER A 239 -10.92 30.05 7.84
N VAL A 240 -10.78 30.14 6.51
CA VAL A 240 -10.92 29.02 5.58
C VAL A 240 -9.60 28.86 4.82
N VAL A 241 -8.97 27.69 4.92
CA VAL A 241 -7.78 27.34 4.13
C VAL A 241 -8.21 27.00 2.70
N ILE A 242 -7.56 27.61 1.72
CA ILE A 242 -7.83 27.40 0.29
C ILE A 242 -6.79 26.47 -0.34
N GLY A 243 -5.55 26.50 0.14
CA GLY A 243 -4.45 25.62 -0.28
C GLY A 243 -3.12 26.14 0.23
N ASP A 244 -2.09 25.31 0.11
CA ASP A 244 -0.75 25.61 0.60
C ASP A 244 0.21 25.88 -0.56
N ILE A 245 1.10 26.87 -0.38
CA ILE A 245 2.13 27.24 -1.36
C ILE A 245 3.51 27.26 -0.71
N SER A 246 4.56 27.04 -1.49
CA SER A 246 5.94 27.16 -1.00
C SER A 246 6.23 28.60 -0.57
N ALA A 247 7.19 28.79 0.35
CA ALA A 247 7.61 30.14 0.76
C ALA A 247 8.15 30.98 -0.42
N GLU A 248 8.69 30.33 -1.46
CA GLU A 248 9.13 30.98 -2.70
C GLU A 248 7.95 31.54 -3.49
N VAL A 249 6.94 30.72 -3.81
CA VAL A 249 5.71 31.15 -4.51
C VAL A 249 4.98 32.24 -3.72
N ALA A 250 4.96 32.15 -2.38
CA ALA A 250 4.39 33.17 -1.51
C ALA A 250 5.15 34.51 -1.59
N ALA A 251 6.48 34.47 -1.66
CA ALA A 251 7.31 35.67 -1.80
C ALA A 251 7.12 36.34 -3.18
N GLU A 252 7.11 35.55 -4.26
CA GLU A 252 6.89 36.03 -5.63
C GLU A 252 5.51 36.70 -5.79
N ASN A 253 4.47 36.12 -5.18
CA ASN A 253 3.10 36.60 -5.29
C ASN A 253 2.67 37.57 -4.20
N SER A 254 3.54 37.90 -3.23
CA SER A 254 3.28 38.82 -2.11
C SER A 254 2.51 40.09 -2.52
N SER A 255 2.98 40.81 -3.53
CA SER A 255 2.36 42.05 -4.01
C SER A 255 1.02 41.88 -4.75
N ARG A 256 0.62 40.64 -5.11
CA ARG A 256 -0.74 40.29 -5.58
C ARG A 256 -1.63 39.96 -4.38
N ILE A 257 -1.12 39.16 -3.44
CA ILE A 257 -1.79 38.71 -2.22
C ILE A 257 -2.23 39.92 -1.36
N GLU A 258 -1.34 40.90 -1.14
CA GLU A 258 -1.61 42.12 -0.37
C GLU A 258 -2.72 43.02 -0.94
N ARG A 259 -3.18 42.79 -2.18
CA ARG A 259 -4.25 43.59 -2.81
C ARG A 259 -5.66 43.10 -2.45
N PHE A 260 -5.79 41.88 -1.95
CA PHE A 260 -7.08 41.25 -1.73
C PHE A 260 -7.48 41.33 -0.25
N ASP A 261 -8.43 42.22 0.04
CA ASP A 261 -9.07 42.27 1.35
C ASP A 261 -9.64 40.89 1.70
N GLY A 262 -9.32 40.40 2.90
CA GLY A 262 -9.78 39.11 3.39
C GLY A 262 -8.88 37.91 3.08
N LEU A 263 -7.85 38.05 2.23
CA LEU A 263 -6.81 37.02 2.02
C LEU A 263 -5.64 37.23 2.99
N TYR A 264 -5.13 36.13 3.56
CA TYR A 264 -4.02 36.11 4.51
C TYR A 264 -3.07 34.94 4.22
N LEU A 265 -1.78 35.14 4.49
CA LEU A 265 -0.79 34.06 4.53
C LEU A 265 -0.55 33.63 5.98
N GLN A 266 -0.67 32.33 6.23
CA GLN A 266 -0.26 31.70 7.49
C GLN A 266 1.02 30.88 7.26
N PRO A 267 2.22 31.39 7.63
CA PRO A 267 3.47 30.67 7.42
C PRO A 267 3.58 29.47 8.36
N PHE A 268 4.17 28.38 7.88
CA PHE A 268 4.44 27.17 8.65
C PHE A 268 5.70 26.44 8.15
N LYS A 269 6.15 25.47 8.94
CA LYS A 269 7.25 24.57 8.57
C LYS A 269 6.85 23.12 8.84
N SER A 270 6.78 22.30 7.81
CA SER A 270 6.35 20.90 7.92
C SER A 270 6.86 20.08 6.73
N ARG A 271 6.43 18.81 6.66
CA ARG A 271 6.42 18.07 5.40
C ARG A 271 5.44 18.77 4.45
N PHE A 272 5.92 19.17 3.27
CA PHE A 272 5.18 19.90 2.26
C PHE A 272 5.28 19.15 0.93
N TYR A 273 4.15 19.06 0.24
CA TYR A 273 3.98 18.38 -1.04
C TYR A 273 3.75 19.44 -2.11
N TYR A 274 4.66 19.51 -3.09
CA TYR A 274 4.68 20.60 -4.06
C TYR A 274 3.53 20.50 -5.06
N ASP A 275 3.18 21.64 -5.67
CA ASP A 275 2.13 21.80 -6.68
C ASP A 275 0.72 21.32 -6.27
N ASN A 276 0.43 21.36 -4.96
CA ASN A 276 -0.80 20.87 -4.33
C ASN A 276 -0.97 19.34 -4.51
N GLY A 277 0.13 18.59 -4.45
CA GLY A 277 0.12 17.13 -4.57
C GLY A 277 0.33 16.63 -6.00
N ILE A 278 1.55 16.79 -6.51
CA ILE A 278 1.97 16.07 -7.71
C ILE A 278 2.29 14.59 -7.40
N ALA A 279 1.79 13.68 -8.25
CA ALA A 279 1.84 12.22 -8.08
C ALA A 279 1.45 11.73 -6.68
N PRO A 280 0.29 12.13 -6.11
CA PRO A 280 0.00 11.96 -4.68
C PRO A 280 -0.15 10.49 -4.27
N HIS A 281 -0.52 9.60 -5.21
CA HIS A 281 -0.55 8.15 -5.01
C HIS A 281 0.81 7.46 -5.17
N VAL A 282 1.82 8.14 -5.75
CA VAL A 282 3.22 7.69 -5.81
C VAL A 282 3.99 8.22 -4.61
N THR A 283 3.97 9.54 -4.36
CA THR A 283 4.59 10.13 -3.17
C THR A 283 3.98 9.55 -1.89
N GLY A 284 2.66 9.34 -1.90
CA GLY A 284 1.89 9.03 -0.72
C GLY A 284 1.79 10.25 0.20
N TYR A 285 1.54 9.97 1.48
CA TYR A 285 1.36 10.98 2.52
C TYR A 285 1.75 10.42 3.90
N MET A 286 1.87 11.32 4.89
CA MET A 286 2.15 10.95 6.29
C MET A 286 0.89 11.11 7.15
N LEU A 287 0.76 10.29 8.20
CA LEU A 287 -0.28 10.40 9.23
C LEU A 287 0.33 10.31 10.63
N GLY A 288 -0.37 10.84 11.63
CA GLY A 288 -0.03 10.59 13.04
C GLY A 288 -0.17 9.12 13.41
N ILE A 289 0.67 8.65 14.34
CA ILE A 289 0.68 7.26 14.78
C ILE A 289 -0.66 6.88 15.45
N SER A 290 -1.30 5.80 14.95
CA SER A 290 -2.55 5.28 15.49
C SER A 290 -2.38 4.81 16.94
N ALA A 291 -3.42 4.95 17.78
CA ALA A 291 -3.36 4.52 19.19
C ALA A 291 -3.01 3.02 19.35
N GLU A 292 -3.40 2.21 18.37
CA GLU A 292 -3.15 0.77 18.31
C GLU A 292 -1.69 0.44 17.95
N ASP A 293 -1.01 1.31 17.19
CA ASP A 293 0.39 1.17 16.79
C ASP A 293 1.39 1.89 17.72
N GLN A 294 0.94 2.71 18.69
CA GLN A 294 1.82 3.55 19.51
C GLN A 294 2.96 2.78 20.18
N GLU A 295 2.65 1.65 20.84
CA GLU A 295 3.67 0.84 21.51
C GLU A 295 4.69 0.24 20.52
N ARG A 296 4.23 -0.15 19.33
CA ARG A 296 5.09 -0.67 18.24
C ARG A 296 6.05 0.41 17.74
N TYR A 297 5.55 1.61 17.48
CA TYR A 297 6.39 2.73 17.00
C TYR A 297 7.30 3.31 18.10
N GLN A 298 6.86 3.35 19.35
CA GLN A 298 7.72 3.71 20.49
C GLN A 298 8.91 2.76 20.63
N ARG A 299 8.69 1.44 20.48
CA ARG A 299 9.78 0.45 20.44
C ARG A 299 10.70 0.61 19.23
N LEU A 300 10.25 1.25 18.14
CA LEU A 300 11.08 1.64 17.00
C LEU A 300 11.74 3.03 17.16
N GLY A 301 11.56 3.70 18.31
CA GLY A 301 12.16 5.01 18.60
C GLY A 301 11.34 6.23 18.20
N TYR A 302 10.07 6.08 17.83
CA TYR A 302 9.20 7.21 17.49
C TYR A 302 8.49 7.73 18.73
N LYS A 303 8.31 9.04 18.83
CA LYS A 303 7.41 9.64 19.83
C LYS A 303 5.96 9.46 19.40
N ILE A 304 5.07 9.52 20.38
CA ILE A 304 3.62 9.30 20.25
C ILE A 304 2.91 10.33 19.35
N ASP A 305 3.47 11.54 19.27
CA ASP A 305 2.97 12.71 18.54
C ASP A 305 3.62 12.88 17.15
N GLU A 306 4.51 11.97 16.76
CA GLU A 306 5.13 12.00 15.43
C GLU A 306 4.18 11.48 14.33
N THR A 307 4.51 11.87 13.10
CA THR A 307 3.89 11.37 11.89
C THR A 307 4.82 10.38 11.19
N VAL A 308 4.24 9.41 10.49
CA VAL A 308 4.92 8.33 9.75
C VAL A 308 4.29 8.17 8.38
N GLY A 309 5.03 7.61 7.41
CA GLY A 309 4.51 7.32 6.08
C GLY A 309 3.32 6.37 6.11
N ALA A 310 2.19 6.80 5.55
CA ALA A 310 0.91 6.09 5.58
C ALA A 310 0.55 5.39 4.26
N SER A 311 1.08 5.89 3.13
CA SER A 311 0.89 5.34 1.79
C SER A 311 2.11 5.66 0.91
N GLY A 312 2.25 4.99 -0.24
CA GLY A 312 3.19 5.35 -1.30
C GLY A 312 4.66 5.31 -0.87
N LEU A 313 5.48 6.14 -1.49
CA LEU A 313 6.90 6.25 -1.19
C LEU A 313 7.20 6.79 0.21
N GLU A 314 6.31 7.60 0.81
CA GLU A 314 6.43 7.96 2.23
C GLU A 314 6.43 6.70 3.12
N ARG A 315 5.54 5.73 2.85
CA ARG A 315 5.42 4.47 3.62
C ARG A 315 6.50 3.44 3.24
N TRP A 316 6.65 3.14 1.95
CA TRP A 316 7.64 2.17 1.47
C TRP A 316 9.07 2.63 1.79
N GLY A 317 9.31 3.92 1.64
CA GLY A 317 10.58 4.58 1.85
C GLY A 317 10.91 4.89 3.30
N GLU A 318 10.05 4.59 4.28
CA GLU A 318 10.23 4.99 5.70
C GLU A 318 11.63 4.61 6.24
N LYS A 319 12.15 3.43 5.89
CA LYS A 319 13.51 2.96 6.25
C LYS A 319 14.67 3.81 5.71
N TYR A 320 14.45 4.62 4.68
CA TYR A 320 15.41 5.54 4.09
C TYR A 320 15.11 6.98 4.51
N LEU A 321 13.83 7.38 4.38
CA LEU A 321 13.33 8.72 4.63
C LEU A 321 13.38 9.10 6.12
N ALA A 322 13.24 8.16 7.06
CA ALA A 322 13.32 8.45 8.50
C ALA A 322 14.76 8.53 9.05
N GLY A 323 15.76 8.06 8.30
CA GLY A 323 17.13 7.86 8.83
C GLY A 323 17.18 6.85 9.98
N LYS A 324 18.26 6.88 10.78
CA LYS A 324 18.30 6.17 12.08
C LYS A 324 18.36 7.17 13.22
N ARG A 325 17.56 6.91 14.24
CA ARG A 325 17.43 7.77 15.42
C ARG A 325 18.58 7.50 16.37
N GLY A 326 19.21 8.57 16.85
CA GLY A 326 20.12 8.50 17.99
C GLY A 326 19.32 8.37 19.28
N ALA A 327 19.94 7.77 20.30
CA ALA A 327 19.30 7.49 21.58
C ALA A 327 20.30 7.58 22.73
N ASP A 328 19.92 8.24 23.82
CA ASP A 328 20.56 8.11 25.12
C ASP A 328 19.56 7.47 26.10
N LEU A 329 19.95 6.39 26.75
CA LEU A 329 19.13 5.75 27.79
C LEU A 329 19.65 6.11 29.18
N TYR A 330 18.88 6.91 29.93
CA TYR A 330 19.20 7.31 31.29
C TYR A 330 18.41 6.52 32.34
N VAL A 331 19.02 6.32 33.50
CA VAL A 331 18.31 5.99 34.75
C VAL A 331 18.15 7.28 35.53
N LYS A 332 16.93 7.58 35.97
CA LYS A 332 16.62 8.74 36.83
C LYS A 332 16.00 8.30 38.14
N ASN A 333 16.27 9.08 39.18
CA ASN A 333 15.60 8.95 40.48
C ASN A 333 14.21 9.61 40.45
N LYS A 334 13.45 9.45 41.55
CA LYS A 334 12.08 9.98 41.69
C LYS A 334 12.00 11.51 41.57
N GLU A 335 13.09 12.21 41.85
CA GLU A 335 13.24 13.65 41.74
C GLU A 335 13.62 14.13 40.32
N GLY A 336 13.79 13.21 39.36
CA GLY A 336 14.16 13.49 37.97
C GLY A 336 15.66 13.74 37.74
N GLY A 337 16.49 13.54 38.76
CA GLY A 337 17.95 13.59 38.65
C GLY A 337 18.52 12.36 37.97
N ILE A 338 19.48 12.56 37.06
CA ILE A 338 20.19 11.46 36.38
C ILE A 338 21.07 10.72 37.38
N VAL A 339 20.86 9.41 37.50
CA VAL A 339 21.69 8.49 38.29
C VAL A 339 22.84 7.96 37.44
N THR A 340 22.55 7.51 36.21
CA THR A 340 23.54 7.01 35.25
C THR A 340 23.00 7.03 33.82
N LYS A 341 23.88 6.89 32.82
CA LYS A 341 23.53 6.58 31.42
C LYS A 341 23.89 5.13 31.14
N LEU A 342 22.91 4.32 30.70
CA LEU A 342 23.08 2.89 30.44
C LEU A 342 23.64 2.61 29.04
N ALA A 343 23.17 3.35 28.04
CA ALA A 343 23.54 3.17 26.64
C ALA A 343 23.42 4.49 25.86
N SER A 344 24.06 4.54 24.69
CA SER A 344 24.12 5.71 23.82
C SER A 344 24.39 5.27 22.37
N THR A 345 23.62 5.80 21.42
CA THR A 345 23.75 5.57 19.97
C THR A 345 23.62 6.89 19.23
N GLU A 346 24.51 7.14 18.26
CA GLU A 346 24.46 8.31 17.39
C GLU A 346 23.35 8.20 16.33
N ALA A 347 22.83 9.35 15.87
CA ALA A 347 21.86 9.38 14.78
C ALA A 347 22.54 9.23 13.41
N GLU A 348 21.91 8.51 12.48
CA GLU A 348 22.31 8.49 11.07
C GLU A 348 21.33 9.34 10.24
N PRO A 349 21.82 10.24 9.38
CA PRO A 349 20.97 11.13 8.59
C PRO A 349 20.08 10.35 7.61
N ALA A 350 18.88 10.87 7.37
CA ALA A 350 17.96 10.30 6.40
C ALA A 350 18.44 10.47 4.95
N GLN A 351 18.07 9.52 4.11
CA GLN A 351 18.40 9.51 2.69
C GLN A 351 17.22 10.02 1.87
N SER A 352 17.50 10.78 0.82
CA SER A 352 16.48 11.20 -0.13
C SER A 352 16.23 10.12 -1.19
N ILE A 353 15.01 10.12 -1.73
CA ILE A 353 14.61 9.30 -2.86
C ILE A 353 14.46 10.22 -4.08
N THR A 354 15.18 9.92 -5.17
CA THR A 354 14.88 10.47 -6.49
C THR A 354 14.00 9.45 -7.21
N THR A 355 12.83 9.88 -7.65
CA THR A 355 11.88 9.02 -8.37
C THR A 355 12.20 8.98 -9.86
N THR A 356 11.54 8.09 -10.61
CA THR A 356 11.54 8.10 -12.08
C THR A 356 10.55 9.10 -12.68
N ILE A 357 9.70 9.75 -11.87
CA ILE A 357 8.59 10.60 -12.32
C ILE A 357 9.13 11.90 -12.95
N ASP A 358 8.73 12.15 -14.19
CA ASP A 358 8.87 13.45 -14.84
C ASP A 358 7.77 14.39 -14.31
N SER A 359 8.16 15.46 -13.60
CA SER A 359 7.21 16.35 -12.94
C SER A 359 6.32 17.07 -13.96
N ARG A 360 6.88 17.48 -15.11
CA ARG A 360 6.14 18.23 -16.13
C ARG A 360 5.09 17.34 -16.79
N LEU A 361 5.48 16.15 -17.22
CA LEU A 361 4.59 15.16 -17.83
C LEU A 361 3.47 14.76 -16.86
N GLN A 362 3.82 14.43 -15.62
CA GLN A 362 2.86 14.08 -14.58
C GLN A 362 1.87 15.22 -14.32
N TYR A 363 2.37 16.44 -14.10
CA TYR A 363 1.53 17.61 -13.79
C TYR A 363 0.48 17.85 -14.89
N TRP A 364 0.90 17.91 -16.15
CA TRP A 364 0.00 18.18 -17.26
C TRP A 364 -0.93 17.02 -17.59
N LEU A 365 -0.52 15.76 -17.35
CA LEU A 365 -1.43 14.61 -17.46
C LEU A 365 -2.46 14.55 -16.34
N GLN A 366 -2.09 14.86 -15.08
CA GLN A 366 -3.05 14.99 -13.98
C GLN A 366 -4.14 16.01 -14.32
N ARG A 367 -3.74 17.21 -14.77
CA ARG A 367 -4.69 18.27 -15.16
C ARG A 367 -5.56 17.89 -16.37
N SER A 368 -5.05 17.05 -17.26
CA SER A 368 -5.80 16.58 -18.45
C SER A 368 -6.97 15.65 -18.13
N MET A 369 -6.98 15.04 -16.94
CA MET A 369 -8.12 14.23 -16.50
C MET A 369 -9.37 15.07 -16.25
N GLY A 370 -9.21 16.34 -15.82
CA GLY A 370 -10.32 17.17 -15.34
C GLY A 370 -11.17 16.40 -14.32
N ASP A 371 -12.48 16.42 -14.49
CA ASP A 371 -13.42 15.67 -13.67
C ASP A 371 -13.63 14.20 -14.07
N ARG A 372 -12.77 13.61 -14.92
CA ARG A 372 -12.90 12.19 -15.28
C ARG A 372 -12.24 11.28 -14.25
N VAL A 373 -12.96 10.24 -13.85
CA VAL A 373 -12.49 9.20 -12.92
C VAL A 373 -11.72 8.16 -13.72
N GLY A 374 -10.54 7.74 -13.26
CA GLY A 374 -9.71 6.79 -14.01
C GLY A 374 -8.22 6.89 -13.71
N ALA A 375 -7.38 6.39 -14.62
CA ALA A 375 -5.94 6.42 -14.50
C ALA A 375 -5.22 6.54 -15.86
N VAL A 376 -4.00 7.09 -15.82
CA VAL A 376 -3.04 7.10 -16.94
C VAL A 376 -1.69 6.65 -16.40
N VAL A 377 -1.08 5.64 -17.02
CA VAL A 377 0.28 5.19 -16.70
C VAL A 377 1.14 5.33 -17.95
N VAL A 378 2.31 5.95 -17.79
CA VAL A 378 3.35 6.11 -18.81
C VAL A 378 4.62 5.43 -18.30
N LEU A 379 5.10 4.44 -19.04
CA LEU A 379 6.36 3.74 -18.80
C LEU A 379 7.35 4.05 -19.92
N GLU A 380 8.64 4.05 -19.61
CA GLU A 380 9.69 3.85 -20.61
C GLU A 380 9.63 2.40 -21.13
N ARG A 381 9.49 2.20 -22.45
CA ARG A 381 9.11 0.92 -23.07
C ARG A 381 10.13 -0.21 -22.81
N ASP A 382 11.41 0.13 -22.80
CA ASP A 382 12.50 -0.86 -22.78
C ASP A 382 13.09 -1.08 -21.37
N THR A 383 12.60 -0.33 -20.37
CA THR A 383 13.11 -0.40 -18.99
C THR A 383 12.02 -0.45 -17.91
N SER A 384 10.78 -0.12 -18.27
CA SER A 384 9.62 0.02 -17.38
C SER A 384 9.76 1.07 -16.26
N LYS A 385 10.69 2.04 -16.39
CA LYS A 385 10.67 3.24 -15.54
C LYS A 385 9.32 3.94 -15.64
N VAL A 386 8.69 4.24 -14.50
CA VAL A 386 7.40 4.94 -14.46
C VAL A 386 7.65 6.44 -14.63
N LEU A 387 7.37 6.98 -15.82
CA LEU A 387 7.56 8.40 -16.13
C LEU A 387 6.38 9.25 -15.62
N ALA A 388 5.17 8.69 -15.68
CA ALA A 388 3.97 9.28 -15.07
C ALA A 388 2.99 8.20 -14.62
N MET A 389 2.35 8.43 -13.47
CA MET A 389 1.30 7.59 -12.89
C MET A 389 0.21 8.47 -12.30
N VAL A 390 -0.85 8.68 -13.08
CA VAL A 390 -2.01 9.49 -12.73
C VAL A 390 -3.13 8.59 -12.23
N SER A 391 -3.71 8.93 -11.08
CA SER A 391 -4.99 8.39 -10.60
C SER A 391 -5.93 9.57 -10.33
N SER A 392 -7.16 9.50 -10.85
CA SER A 392 -8.13 10.59 -10.83
C SER A 392 -9.49 10.13 -10.27
N PRO A 393 -10.15 10.90 -9.39
CA PRO A 393 -9.69 12.19 -8.85
C PRO A 393 -8.45 12.06 -7.97
N GLY A 394 -7.58 13.06 -8.02
CA GLY A 394 -6.42 13.20 -7.14
C GLY A 394 -6.79 13.81 -5.78
N PHE A 395 -5.77 14.07 -4.96
CA PHE A 395 -5.88 14.81 -3.70
C PHE A 395 -4.57 15.54 -3.40
N ASP A 396 -4.64 16.63 -2.64
CA ASP A 396 -3.46 17.29 -2.10
C ASP A 396 -3.08 16.64 -0.76
N PRO A 397 -1.89 16.00 -0.62
CA PRO A 397 -1.43 15.41 0.64
C PRO A 397 -1.23 16.43 1.77
N ASN A 398 -1.05 17.72 1.49
CA ASN A 398 -0.88 18.76 2.52
C ASN A 398 -2.08 18.81 3.48
N ILE A 399 -3.28 18.40 3.02
CA ILE A 399 -4.51 18.27 3.82
C ILE A 399 -4.35 17.43 5.10
N PHE A 400 -3.37 16.53 5.15
CA PHE A 400 -3.07 15.70 6.31
C PHE A 400 -2.17 16.39 7.35
N ASN A 401 -1.72 17.62 7.11
CA ASN A 401 -0.94 18.43 8.05
C ASN A 401 -1.82 19.00 9.18
N PRO A 402 -1.73 18.47 10.41
CA PRO A 402 -2.62 18.86 11.51
C PRO A 402 -2.31 20.25 12.09
N LEU A 403 -1.24 20.92 11.63
CA LEU A 403 -0.91 22.29 12.03
C LEU A 403 -1.74 23.35 11.28
N ILE A 404 -2.34 22.97 10.15
CA ILE A 404 -2.99 23.88 9.19
C ILE A 404 -4.43 23.44 8.92
N HIS A 405 -4.62 22.17 8.58
CA HIS A 405 -5.91 21.66 8.14
C HIS A 405 -6.75 21.07 9.26
N THR A 406 -8.06 21.14 9.06
CA THR A 406 -9.05 20.67 10.01
C THR A 406 -9.42 19.21 9.78
N HIS A 407 -9.89 18.54 10.83
CA HIS A 407 -10.44 17.18 10.71
C HIS A 407 -11.65 17.11 9.76
N TYR A 408 -12.33 18.23 9.50
CA TYR A 408 -13.44 18.31 8.55
C TYR A 408 -12.98 18.12 7.10
N GLU A 409 -11.88 18.77 6.70
CA GLU A 409 -11.29 18.62 5.36
C GLU A 409 -10.83 17.18 5.10
N VAL A 410 -10.12 16.58 6.06
CA VAL A 410 -9.71 15.17 6.02
C VAL A 410 -10.92 14.24 5.96
N SER A 411 -11.98 14.52 6.73
CA SER A 411 -13.22 13.74 6.70
C SER A 411 -13.91 13.80 5.34
N ASN A 412 -14.01 14.98 4.73
CA ASN A 412 -14.56 15.17 3.39
C ASN A 412 -13.78 14.38 2.34
N LEU A 413 -12.44 14.34 2.44
CA LEU A 413 -11.60 13.58 1.52
C LEU A 413 -11.84 12.06 1.63
N ILE A 414 -11.90 11.54 2.87
CA ILE A 414 -12.13 10.11 3.15
C ILE A 414 -13.55 9.67 2.76
N GLN A 415 -14.55 10.52 2.99
CA GLN A 415 -15.96 10.21 2.72
C GLN A 415 -16.39 10.53 1.27
N ASN A 416 -15.49 11.07 0.44
CA ASN A 416 -15.81 11.44 -0.94
C ASN A 416 -16.20 10.20 -1.76
N VAL A 417 -17.41 10.21 -2.32
CA VAL A 417 -17.98 9.10 -3.11
C VAL A 417 -17.16 8.73 -4.34
N ARG A 418 -16.31 9.64 -4.84
CA ARG A 418 -15.39 9.40 -5.97
C ARG A 418 -14.06 8.79 -5.52
N GLN A 419 -13.85 8.57 -4.23
CA GLN A 419 -12.68 7.88 -3.64
C GLN A 419 -11.33 8.40 -4.17
N PRO A 420 -10.96 9.66 -3.88
CA PRO A 420 -9.70 10.25 -4.38
C PRO A 420 -8.45 9.60 -3.79
N LEU A 421 -8.51 9.03 -2.57
CA LEU A 421 -7.39 8.30 -1.97
C LEU A 421 -7.09 6.95 -2.65
N TYR A 422 -8.00 6.43 -3.48
CA TYR A 422 -7.81 5.13 -4.14
C TYR A 422 -6.86 5.25 -5.34
N ASN A 423 -5.78 4.48 -5.34
CA ASN A 423 -4.82 4.47 -6.45
C ASN A 423 -5.34 3.64 -7.62
N ARG A 424 -6.05 4.27 -8.56
CA ARG A 424 -6.62 3.62 -9.74
C ARG A 424 -5.60 3.11 -10.74
N ALA A 425 -4.36 3.59 -10.68
CA ALA A 425 -3.29 3.15 -11.57
C ALA A 425 -2.78 1.75 -11.18
N ALA A 426 -2.59 1.50 -9.88
CA ALA A 426 -1.97 0.28 -9.36
C ALA A 426 -2.90 -0.62 -8.51
N GLN A 427 -3.87 -0.06 -7.79
CA GLN A 427 -4.87 -0.78 -7.00
C GLN A 427 -6.23 -0.90 -7.73
N GLY A 428 -6.52 0.00 -8.67
CA GLY A 428 -7.66 -0.10 -9.58
C GLY A 428 -7.51 -1.34 -10.47
N VAL A 429 -8.41 -2.32 -10.32
CA VAL A 429 -8.42 -3.55 -11.13
C VAL A 429 -9.77 -3.72 -11.80
N TYR A 430 -9.75 -3.88 -13.13
CA TYR A 430 -10.94 -3.78 -13.98
C TYR A 430 -10.92 -4.84 -15.06
N ALA A 431 -12.09 -5.18 -15.61
CA ALA A 431 -12.14 -5.93 -16.87
C ALA A 431 -11.41 -5.11 -17.96
N PRO A 432 -10.38 -5.67 -18.64
CA PRO A 432 -9.66 -4.95 -19.69
C PRO A 432 -10.51 -4.76 -20.96
N GLY A 433 -11.51 -5.62 -21.17
CA GLY A 433 -12.26 -5.66 -22.42
C GLY A 433 -11.31 -5.80 -23.62
N SER A 434 -11.64 -5.11 -24.71
CA SER A 434 -11.00 -5.33 -26.02
C SER A 434 -9.51 -4.95 -26.15
N ILE A 435 -8.80 -4.51 -25.10
CA ILE A 435 -7.31 -4.49 -25.13
C ILE A 435 -6.73 -5.91 -24.98
N PHE A 436 -7.40 -6.79 -24.22
CA PHE A 436 -6.96 -8.16 -23.97
C PHE A 436 -6.97 -9.06 -25.21
N LYS A 437 -7.67 -8.64 -26.27
CA LYS A 437 -7.62 -9.28 -27.60
C LYS A 437 -6.19 -9.42 -28.14
N VAL A 438 -5.25 -8.60 -27.69
CA VAL A 438 -3.82 -8.76 -28.00
C VAL A 438 -3.29 -10.09 -27.46
N ILE A 439 -3.48 -10.40 -26.17
CA ILE A 439 -3.13 -11.70 -25.56
C ILE A 439 -3.83 -12.84 -26.27
N SER A 440 -5.13 -12.68 -26.56
CA SER A 440 -5.91 -13.73 -27.23
C SER A 440 -5.42 -13.98 -28.67
N MET A 441 -4.90 -12.97 -29.37
CA MET A 441 -4.30 -13.12 -30.70
C MET A 441 -2.92 -13.80 -30.61
N ILE A 442 -2.08 -13.44 -29.64
CA ILE A 442 -0.79 -14.10 -29.38
C ILE A 442 -1.03 -15.59 -29.14
N SER A 443 -1.85 -15.93 -28.14
CA SER A 443 -2.20 -17.31 -27.79
C SER A 443 -2.74 -18.10 -28.99
N ALA A 444 -3.65 -17.50 -29.78
CA ALA A 444 -4.22 -18.15 -30.97
C ALA A 444 -3.18 -18.49 -32.05
N LEU A 445 -2.17 -17.62 -32.23
CA LEU A 445 -1.08 -17.82 -33.17
C LEU A 445 -0.05 -18.84 -32.65
N GLU A 446 0.32 -18.77 -31.36
CA GLU A 446 1.29 -19.69 -30.74
C GLU A 446 0.77 -21.15 -30.68
N THR A 447 -0.55 -21.37 -30.59
CA THR A 447 -1.11 -22.73 -30.74
C THR A 447 -0.97 -23.32 -32.16
N GLY A 448 -0.71 -22.48 -33.17
CA GLY A 448 -0.69 -22.88 -34.58
C GLY A 448 -2.07 -23.18 -35.20
N VAL A 449 -3.16 -22.99 -34.46
CA VAL A 449 -4.55 -23.20 -34.94
C VAL A 449 -4.99 -22.07 -35.89
N PHE A 450 -4.41 -20.88 -35.73
CA PHE A 450 -4.70 -19.68 -36.52
C PHE A 450 -3.43 -19.15 -37.20
N THR A 451 -3.62 -18.46 -38.33
CA THR A 451 -2.56 -17.73 -39.03
C THR A 451 -2.95 -16.26 -39.16
N PRO A 452 -1.99 -15.32 -39.30
CA PRO A 452 -2.28 -13.88 -39.40
C PRO A 452 -3.22 -13.50 -40.56
N ASP A 453 -3.13 -14.24 -41.66
CA ASP A 453 -3.86 -14.04 -42.91
C ASP A 453 -5.18 -14.84 -42.99
N ARG A 454 -5.49 -15.70 -41.99
CA ARG A 454 -6.76 -16.44 -41.96
C ARG A 454 -7.91 -15.45 -41.98
N VAL A 455 -8.89 -15.69 -42.85
CA VAL A 455 -10.07 -14.83 -43.05
C VAL A 455 -11.28 -15.37 -42.29
N TYR A 456 -12.07 -14.48 -41.71
CA TYR A 456 -13.31 -14.78 -41.00
C TYR A 456 -14.36 -13.67 -41.23
N SER A 457 -15.65 -14.03 -41.28
CA SER A 457 -16.74 -13.05 -41.45
C SER A 457 -17.04 -12.32 -40.14
N CYS A 458 -16.64 -11.06 -40.05
CA CYS A 458 -16.99 -10.19 -38.93
C CYS A 458 -18.42 -9.63 -39.10
N ASP A 459 -19.39 -10.49 -38.84
CA ASP A 459 -20.81 -10.15 -38.88
C ASP A 459 -21.26 -9.30 -37.68
N ASN A 460 -22.44 -8.69 -37.79
CA ASN A 460 -23.04 -7.89 -36.72
C ASN A 460 -23.48 -8.76 -35.51
N LEU A 461 -23.83 -10.03 -35.77
CA LEU A 461 -24.24 -11.00 -34.77
C LEU A 461 -23.40 -12.27 -34.91
N TRP A 462 -23.04 -12.89 -33.79
CA TRP A 462 -22.31 -14.15 -33.74
C TRP A 462 -23.20 -15.25 -33.13
N THR A 463 -23.29 -16.39 -33.81
CA THR A 463 -24.25 -17.46 -33.49
C THR A 463 -23.61 -18.86 -33.55
N GLU A 464 -22.30 -18.98 -33.35
CA GLU A 464 -21.60 -20.28 -33.39
C GLU A 464 -21.72 -21.07 -32.08
N TYR A 465 -22.17 -20.43 -30.99
CA TYR A 465 -22.44 -21.08 -29.71
C TYR A 465 -23.94 -21.29 -29.49
N ASP A 466 -24.36 -22.55 -29.41
CA ASP A 466 -25.76 -22.93 -29.27
C ASP A 466 -26.43 -22.27 -28.05
N GLY A 467 -27.58 -21.64 -28.29
CA GLY A 467 -28.39 -21.00 -27.25
C GLY A 467 -27.95 -19.58 -26.85
N TRP A 468 -26.94 -19.01 -27.50
CA TRP A 468 -26.52 -17.62 -27.29
C TRP A 468 -26.34 -16.86 -28.61
N VAL A 469 -26.51 -15.54 -28.57
CA VAL A 469 -26.24 -14.64 -29.70
C VAL A 469 -25.38 -13.50 -29.19
N GLY A 470 -24.16 -13.38 -29.72
CA GLY A 470 -23.23 -12.30 -29.39
C GLY A 470 -23.41 -11.11 -30.32
N GLU A 471 -23.42 -9.89 -29.78
CA GLU A 471 -23.52 -8.65 -30.56
C GLU A 471 -22.13 -8.02 -30.78
N ASN A 472 -21.76 -7.74 -32.04
CA ASN A 472 -20.57 -6.94 -32.32
C ASN A 472 -20.82 -5.46 -31.98
N TRP A 473 -19.75 -4.70 -31.72
CA TRP A 473 -19.86 -3.27 -31.42
C TRP A 473 -20.47 -2.46 -32.58
N THR A 474 -20.29 -2.92 -33.84
CA THR A 474 -20.93 -2.35 -35.03
C THR A 474 -22.45 -2.43 -34.96
N TYR A 475 -23.00 -3.55 -34.50
CA TYR A 475 -24.44 -3.75 -34.32
C TYR A 475 -25.00 -2.79 -33.26
N LYS A 476 -24.34 -2.68 -32.11
CA LYS A 476 -24.71 -1.74 -31.03
C LYS A 476 -24.76 -0.28 -31.48
N ARG A 477 -23.97 0.10 -32.49
CA ARG A 477 -23.94 1.44 -33.09
C ARG A 477 -24.82 1.61 -34.35
N GLY A 478 -25.53 0.57 -34.78
CA GLY A 478 -26.33 0.59 -36.00
C GLY A 478 -25.52 0.65 -37.29
N PHE A 479 -24.23 0.28 -37.24
CA PHE A 479 -23.37 0.20 -38.43
C PHE A 479 -23.58 -1.14 -39.16
N SER A 480 -23.18 -1.18 -40.44
CA SER A 480 -23.09 -2.43 -41.19
C SER A 480 -22.05 -3.37 -40.57
N ALA A 481 -22.21 -4.67 -40.84
CA ALA A 481 -21.16 -5.65 -40.59
C ALA A 481 -19.83 -5.23 -41.24
N ASP A 482 -18.72 -5.66 -40.66
CA ASP A 482 -17.39 -5.38 -41.19
C ASP A 482 -17.01 -6.29 -42.37
N GLY A 483 -17.73 -7.40 -42.54
CA GLY A 483 -17.51 -8.40 -43.58
C GLY A 483 -16.27 -9.26 -43.30
N ASP A 484 -15.73 -9.86 -44.35
CA ASP A 484 -14.52 -10.67 -44.28
C ASP A 484 -13.31 -9.84 -43.81
N LEU A 485 -12.67 -10.28 -42.73
CA LEU A 485 -11.44 -9.71 -42.17
C LEU A 485 -10.39 -10.80 -41.97
N THR A 486 -9.12 -10.51 -42.28
CA THR A 486 -7.99 -11.28 -41.75
C THR A 486 -7.93 -11.21 -40.22
N LEU A 487 -7.12 -12.04 -39.56
CA LEU A 487 -6.94 -11.96 -38.09
C LEU A 487 -6.33 -10.61 -37.66
N VAL A 488 -5.35 -10.12 -38.41
CA VAL A 488 -4.75 -8.78 -38.23
C VAL A 488 -5.82 -7.68 -38.35
N GLU A 489 -6.66 -7.74 -39.37
CA GLU A 489 -7.79 -6.80 -39.54
C GLU A 489 -8.88 -6.97 -38.46
N GLY A 490 -9.05 -8.18 -37.93
CA GLY A 490 -9.91 -8.49 -36.79
C GLY A 490 -9.49 -7.74 -35.53
N LEU A 491 -8.18 -7.67 -35.26
CA LEU A 491 -7.63 -6.84 -34.18
C LEU A 491 -7.79 -5.34 -34.48
N MET A 492 -7.48 -4.89 -35.70
CA MET A 492 -7.66 -3.52 -36.19
C MET A 492 -9.09 -2.99 -35.99
N ARG A 493 -10.10 -3.81 -36.33
CA ARG A 493 -11.54 -3.49 -36.17
C ARG A 493 -12.08 -3.81 -34.79
N SER A 494 -11.27 -4.44 -33.92
CA SER A 494 -11.70 -4.90 -32.60
C SER A 494 -12.93 -5.82 -32.65
N CYS A 495 -13.05 -6.64 -33.70
CA CYS A 495 -14.22 -7.48 -33.97
C CYS A 495 -14.52 -8.45 -32.81
N ASN A 496 -15.70 -8.42 -32.18
CA ASN A 496 -16.04 -9.41 -31.15
C ASN A 496 -16.22 -10.83 -31.75
N PRO A 497 -16.99 -11.05 -32.85
CA PRO A 497 -17.15 -12.35 -33.50
C PRO A 497 -15.84 -13.12 -33.75
N TRP A 498 -14.79 -12.44 -34.23
CA TRP A 498 -13.48 -13.06 -34.47
C TRP A 498 -12.91 -13.63 -33.15
N PHE A 499 -12.83 -12.83 -32.10
CA PHE A 499 -12.23 -13.27 -30.84
C PHE A 499 -13.11 -14.28 -30.06
N TRP A 500 -14.43 -14.27 -30.27
CA TRP A 500 -15.31 -15.36 -29.83
C TRP A 500 -15.07 -16.67 -30.59
N HIS A 501 -14.92 -16.61 -31.92
CA HIS A 501 -14.54 -17.75 -32.75
C HIS A 501 -13.19 -18.36 -32.35
N ILE A 502 -12.19 -17.52 -32.03
CA ILE A 502 -10.90 -17.96 -31.47
C ILE A 502 -11.12 -18.73 -30.17
N GLY A 503 -11.78 -18.11 -29.18
CA GLY A 503 -12.00 -18.74 -27.88
C GLY A 503 -12.75 -20.06 -27.97
N LEU A 504 -13.84 -20.11 -28.75
CA LEU A 504 -14.62 -21.33 -28.94
C LEU A 504 -13.85 -22.43 -29.67
N THR A 505 -13.04 -22.07 -30.69
CA THR A 505 -12.22 -23.04 -31.44
C THR A 505 -11.11 -23.61 -30.55
N LEU A 506 -10.34 -22.75 -29.86
CA LEU A 506 -9.28 -23.18 -28.95
C LEU A 506 -9.81 -24.08 -27.83
N TRP A 507 -10.99 -23.75 -27.27
CA TRP A 507 -11.66 -24.60 -26.30
C TRP A 507 -12.00 -25.99 -26.87
N ASN A 508 -12.62 -26.03 -28.05
CA ASN A 508 -13.05 -27.28 -28.69
C ASN A 508 -11.87 -28.16 -29.13
N ASP A 509 -10.76 -27.54 -29.53
CA ASP A 509 -9.51 -28.22 -29.92
C ASP A 509 -8.66 -28.64 -28.70
N GLY A 510 -9.07 -28.31 -27.48
CA GLY A 510 -8.47 -28.76 -26.22
C GLY A 510 -7.44 -27.81 -25.60
N TYR A 511 -7.24 -26.63 -26.16
CA TYR A 511 -6.36 -25.57 -25.64
C TYR A 511 -7.06 -24.74 -24.56
N THR A 512 -7.67 -25.38 -23.56
CA THR A 512 -8.55 -24.73 -22.56
C THR A 512 -7.82 -23.88 -21.52
N THR A 513 -6.48 -23.81 -21.57
CA THR A 513 -5.66 -22.98 -20.67
C THR A 513 -4.82 -21.94 -21.42
N SER A 514 -4.75 -21.98 -22.76
CA SER A 514 -3.75 -21.22 -23.51
C SER A 514 -3.88 -19.69 -23.34
N ILE A 515 -5.10 -19.17 -23.24
CA ILE A 515 -5.36 -17.74 -23.05
C ILE A 515 -5.00 -17.25 -21.63
N PRO A 516 -5.45 -17.90 -20.53
CA PRO A 516 -5.01 -17.51 -19.18
C PRO A 516 -3.52 -17.78 -18.92
N ASP A 517 -2.93 -18.84 -19.49
CA ASP A 517 -1.49 -19.09 -19.39
C ASP A 517 -0.68 -17.95 -20.04
N GLU A 518 -1.06 -17.49 -21.23
CA GLU A 518 -0.45 -16.35 -21.93
C GLU A 518 -0.62 -15.05 -21.13
N ALA A 519 -1.80 -14.80 -20.57
CA ALA A 519 -2.07 -13.62 -19.74
C ALA A 519 -1.15 -13.56 -18.51
N LEU A 520 -0.97 -14.70 -17.83
CA LEU A 520 -0.06 -14.84 -16.68
C LEU A 520 1.41 -14.73 -17.08
N ALA A 521 1.80 -15.22 -18.27
CA ALA A 521 3.14 -15.07 -18.82
C ALA A 521 3.51 -13.58 -19.03
N TYR A 522 2.57 -12.78 -19.52
CA TYR A 522 2.72 -11.31 -19.60
C TYR A 522 2.47 -10.57 -18.27
N GLY A 523 2.33 -11.27 -17.15
CA GLY A 523 2.24 -10.68 -15.80
C GLY A 523 0.86 -10.15 -15.39
N LEU A 524 -0.17 -10.30 -16.21
CA LEU A 524 -1.54 -9.92 -15.85
C LEU A 524 -2.05 -10.79 -14.69
N GLY A 525 -2.84 -10.21 -13.78
CA GLY A 525 -3.35 -10.96 -12.62
C GLY A 525 -2.31 -11.23 -11.52
N THR A 526 -1.12 -10.62 -11.59
CA THR A 526 -0.03 -10.78 -10.62
C THR A 526 0.53 -9.44 -10.15
N LEU A 527 1.07 -9.37 -8.93
CA LEU A 527 1.74 -8.15 -8.43
C LEU A 527 2.97 -7.87 -9.32
N THR A 528 3.12 -6.62 -9.76
CA THR A 528 4.25 -6.20 -10.60
C THR A 528 5.57 -6.09 -9.82
N GLY A 529 5.49 -5.80 -8.52
CA GLY A 529 6.63 -5.61 -7.62
C GLY A 529 7.06 -4.16 -7.43
N ILE A 530 6.28 -3.20 -7.92
CA ILE A 530 6.53 -1.75 -7.81
C ILE A 530 6.65 -1.29 -6.34
N GLU A 531 7.34 -0.18 -6.09
CA GLU A 531 7.67 0.34 -4.75
C GLU A 531 6.52 1.10 -4.04
N ILE A 532 5.27 0.81 -4.40
CA ILE A 532 4.05 1.40 -3.82
C ILE A 532 2.94 0.35 -3.70
N GLU A 533 1.85 0.64 -2.99
CA GLU A 533 0.75 -0.31 -2.89
C GLU A 533 0.01 -0.56 -4.22
N GLU A 534 -0.07 -1.83 -4.61
CA GLU A 534 -0.77 -2.31 -5.81
C GLU A 534 -1.69 -3.51 -5.48
N PHE A 535 -2.63 -3.84 -6.37
CA PHE A 535 -3.42 -5.07 -6.31
C PHE A 535 -3.13 -5.95 -7.53
N ALA A 536 -3.07 -7.27 -7.31
CA ALA A 536 -2.72 -8.23 -8.37
C ALA A 536 -3.78 -8.32 -9.50
N GLY A 537 -5.04 -7.98 -9.23
CA GLY A 537 -6.13 -8.32 -10.15
C GLY A 537 -6.45 -9.82 -10.11
N ALA A 538 -6.94 -10.37 -11.22
CA ALA A 538 -7.30 -11.78 -11.33
C ALA A 538 -7.24 -12.28 -12.78
N VAL A 539 -6.52 -13.38 -13.02
CA VAL A 539 -6.65 -14.23 -14.21
C VAL A 539 -7.11 -15.60 -13.72
N ASN A 540 -8.39 -15.94 -13.97
CA ASN A 540 -8.97 -17.22 -13.55
C ASN A 540 -9.03 -18.18 -14.73
N TYR A 541 -8.87 -19.47 -14.48
CA TYR A 541 -9.06 -20.51 -15.50
C TYR A 541 -10.56 -20.79 -15.68
N PRO A 542 -11.14 -20.60 -16.88
CA PRO A 542 -12.57 -20.86 -17.10
C PRO A 542 -12.91 -22.35 -17.14
N ASP A 543 -13.90 -22.77 -16.36
CA ASP A 543 -14.38 -24.16 -16.31
C ASP A 543 -15.32 -24.55 -17.48
N ASN A 544 -15.63 -23.60 -18.38
CA ASN A 544 -16.55 -23.82 -19.50
C ASN A 544 -16.24 -22.92 -20.71
N ALA A 545 -16.71 -23.37 -21.89
CA ALA A 545 -16.50 -22.69 -23.18
C ALA A 545 -17.01 -21.24 -23.21
N PHE A 546 -18.13 -20.95 -22.55
CA PHE A 546 -18.76 -19.63 -22.56
C PHE A 546 -17.87 -18.61 -21.84
N ASP A 547 -17.44 -18.92 -20.63
CA ASP A 547 -16.49 -18.07 -19.91
C ASP A 547 -15.13 -17.98 -20.62
N TYR A 548 -14.69 -19.04 -21.32
CA TYR A 548 -13.45 -19.02 -22.09
C TYR A 548 -13.49 -18.06 -23.28
N PHE A 549 -14.53 -18.10 -24.12
CA PHE A 549 -14.64 -17.14 -25.22
C PHE A 549 -14.96 -15.71 -24.74
N GLN A 550 -15.63 -15.56 -23.60
CA GLN A 550 -15.82 -14.25 -22.97
C GLN A 550 -14.50 -13.69 -22.42
N MET A 551 -13.64 -14.53 -21.83
CA MET A 551 -12.26 -14.15 -21.50
C MET A 551 -11.48 -13.72 -22.75
N ALA A 552 -11.65 -14.38 -23.91
CA ALA A 552 -10.96 -14.01 -25.15
C ALA A 552 -11.27 -12.58 -25.68
N ILE A 553 -12.32 -11.92 -25.19
CA ILE A 553 -12.60 -10.49 -25.45
C ILE A 553 -12.31 -9.57 -24.26
N GLY A 554 -11.66 -10.08 -23.22
CA GLY A 554 -11.29 -9.37 -22.00
C GLY A 554 -12.42 -9.21 -20.97
N GLN A 555 -13.39 -10.12 -20.98
CA GLN A 555 -14.57 -10.14 -20.09
C GLN A 555 -14.54 -11.36 -19.15
N SER A 556 -15.70 -11.79 -18.64
CA SER A 556 -15.84 -12.77 -17.54
C SER A 556 -15.19 -12.24 -16.25
N THR A 557 -14.41 -13.05 -15.54
CA THR A 557 -13.84 -12.73 -14.21
C THR A 557 -12.44 -12.14 -14.26
N LEU A 558 -11.94 -11.80 -15.45
CA LEU A 558 -10.63 -11.20 -15.66
C LEU A 558 -10.58 -9.77 -15.10
N GLN A 559 -9.54 -9.46 -14.31
CA GLN A 559 -9.30 -8.13 -13.75
C GLN A 559 -7.81 -7.76 -13.84
N VAL A 560 -7.51 -6.58 -14.38
CA VAL A 560 -6.13 -6.06 -14.50
C VAL A 560 -6.06 -4.57 -14.15
N SER A 561 -4.89 -4.10 -13.73
CA SER A 561 -4.64 -2.68 -13.44
C SER A 561 -4.13 -1.90 -14.66
N ALA A 562 -4.21 -0.57 -14.61
CA ALA A 562 -3.63 0.28 -15.66
C ALA A 562 -2.09 0.14 -15.73
N LEU A 563 -1.43 -0.08 -14.59
CA LEU A 563 -0.01 -0.39 -14.52
C LEU A 563 0.33 -1.70 -15.24
N GLN A 564 -0.42 -2.78 -14.99
CA GLN A 564 -0.25 -4.05 -15.71
C GLN A 564 -0.51 -3.89 -17.22
N ALA A 565 -1.54 -3.13 -17.61
CA ALA A 565 -1.81 -2.87 -19.02
C ALA A 565 -0.66 -2.08 -19.69
N ALA A 566 -0.08 -1.08 -19.02
CA ALA A 566 1.07 -0.34 -19.56
C ALA A 566 2.30 -1.25 -19.69
N ASN A 567 2.55 -2.14 -18.71
CA ASN A 567 3.68 -3.07 -18.75
C ASN A 567 3.51 -4.15 -19.84
N LEU A 568 2.28 -4.62 -20.08
CA LEU A 568 1.96 -5.46 -21.24
C LEU A 568 2.25 -4.72 -22.56
N ALA A 569 1.83 -3.46 -22.70
CA ALA A 569 2.13 -2.66 -23.90
C ALA A 569 3.64 -2.46 -24.10
N ALA A 570 4.41 -2.28 -23.01
CA ALA A 570 5.87 -2.24 -23.04
C ALA A 570 6.46 -3.55 -23.56
N ALA A 571 6.09 -4.69 -22.96
CA ALA A 571 6.56 -6.02 -23.34
C ALA A 571 6.21 -6.38 -24.81
N ILE A 572 5.04 -6.01 -25.32
CA ILE A 572 4.70 -6.21 -26.74
C ILE A 572 5.59 -5.36 -27.64
N GLY A 573 5.87 -4.11 -27.26
CA GLY A 573 6.65 -3.17 -28.06
C GLY A 573 8.16 -3.43 -28.07
N ASN A 574 8.70 -4.03 -27.00
CA ASN A 574 10.14 -4.26 -26.84
C ASN A 574 10.63 -5.67 -27.25
N GLY A 575 9.75 -6.53 -27.78
CA GLY A 575 10.11 -7.89 -28.23
C GLY A 575 9.88 -9.01 -27.22
N GLY A 576 9.01 -8.80 -26.23
CA GLY A 576 8.60 -9.79 -25.23
C GLY A 576 9.32 -9.67 -23.89
N TYR A 577 10.07 -8.60 -23.61
CA TYR A 577 10.81 -8.43 -22.37
C TYR A 577 9.93 -7.77 -21.31
N LEU A 578 9.47 -8.56 -20.33
CA LEU A 578 8.69 -8.08 -19.20
C LEU A 578 9.63 -7.64 -18.07
N HIS A 579 9.75 -6.33 -17.88
CA HIS A 579 10.51 -5.75 -16.77
C HIS A 579 9.62 -5.41 -15.57
N ARG A 580 10.21 -5.29 -14.38
CA ARG A 580 9.52 -4.76 -13.20
C ARG A 580 9.35 -3.24 -13.38
N PRO A 581 8.13 -2.71 -13.32
CA PRO A 581 7.93 -1.27 -13.24
C PRO A 581 8.50 -0.72 -11.94
N THR A 582 9.24 0.38 -12.01
CA THR A 582 9.82 1.04 -10.83
C THR A 582 9.51 2.52 -10.83
N VAL A 583 9.33 3.07 -9.62
CA VAL A 583 9.25 4.52 -9.37
C VAL A 583 10.55 5.08 -8.76
N ILE A 584 11.61 4.28 -8.62
CA ILE A 584 12.87 4.69 -7.97
C ILE A 584 13.99 4.84 -9.01
N GLU A 585 14.52 6.05 -9.15
CA GLU A 585 15.76 6.28 -9.90
C GLU A 585 16.98 6.11 -8.97
N ARG A 586 16.91 6.67 -7.76
CA ARG A 586 18.06 6.77 -6.85
C ARG A 586 17.66 6.88 -5.38
N ILE A 587 18.46 6.33 -4.48
CA ILE A 587 18.35 6.56 -3.03
C ILE A 587 19.72 6.91 -2.45
N GLY A 588 19.84 8.06 -1.79
CA GLY A 588 21.09 8.48 -1.14
C GLY A 588 21.19 9.99 -0.88
N PHE A 589 22.32 10.42 -0.33
CA PHE A 589 22.61 11.84 -0.07
C PHE A 589 22.93 12.59 -1.36
N MET A 590 22.48 13.83 -1.51
CA MET A 590 22.73 14.60 -2.73
C MET A 590 24.22 14.97 -2.85
N GLY A 591 24.82 14.65 -4.01
CA GLY A 591 26.26 14.87 -4.26
C GLY A 591 27.19 13.75 -3.78
N GLU A 592 26.65 12.65 -3.24
CA GLU A 592 27.41 11.46 -2.82
C GLU A 592 27.03 10.22 -3.63
N GLU A 593 27.85 9.17 -3.54
CA GLU A 593 27.53 7.84 -4.08
C GLU A 593 26.24 7.31 -3.42
N PRO A 594 25.20 6.95 -4.20
CA PRO A 594 23.94 6.48 -3.66
C PRO A 594 24.04 5.06 -3.10
N VAL A 595 23.16 4.71 -2.16
CA VAL A 595 23.00 3.31 -1.71
C VAL A 595 22.17 2.47 -2.68
N TYR A 596 21.42 3.11 -3.57
CA TYR A 596 20.73 2.49 -4.69
C TYR A 596 20.69 3.47 -5.88
N GLN A 597 21.00 2.98 -7.07
CA GLN A 597 20.85 3.69 -8.33
C GLN A 597 20.26 2.71 -9.34
N PHE A 598 19.24 3.11 -10.08
CA PHE A 598 18.79 2.38 -11.25
C PHE A 598 19.89 2.45 -12.31
N THR A 599 20.43 1.29 -12.69
CA THR A 599 21.51 1.16 -13.68
C THR A 599 21.15 0.22 -14.83
N GLU A 600 20.29 -0.76 -14.59
CA GLU A 600 19.83 -1.73 -15.58
C GLU A 600 18.38 -2.17 -15.28
N PRO A 601 17.57 -2.52 -16.30
CA PRO A 601 16.20 -2.97 -16.10
C PRO A 601 16.11 -4.32 -15.36
N ASP A 602 15.27 -4.40 -14.33
CA ASP A 602 14.97 -5.66 -13.63
C ASP A 602 14.05 -6.54 -14.50
N LEU A 603 14.66 -7.46 -15.26
CA LEU A 603 13.96 -8.40 -16.13
C LEU A 603 13.26 -9.49 -15.32
N ILE A 604 11.92 -9.49 -15.31
CA ILE A 604 11.12 -10.55 -14.70
C ILE A 604 11.21 -11.82 -15.56
N ARG A 605 11.03 -11.67 -16.88
CA ARG A 605 11.18 -12.72 -17.89
C ARG A 605 11.16 -12.16 -19.31
N HIS A 606 11.72 -12.92 -20.25
CA HIS A 606 11.42 -12.80 -21.67
C HIS A 606 10.31 -13.81 -22.03
N ILE A 607 9.34 -13.42 -22.85
CA ILE A 607 8.28 -14.29 -23.37
C ILE A 607 8.71 -14.77 -24.76
N ASP A 608 8.86 -16.08 -24.92
CA ASP A 608 9.33 -16.76 -26.15
C ASP A 608 8.25 -16.83 -27.27
N THR A 609 7.51 -15.75 -27.52
CA THR A 609 6.56 -15.66 -28.66
C THR A 609 7.32 -15.72 -29.98
N LEU A 610 6.81 -16.47 -30.98
CA LEU A 610 7.45 -16.52 -32.30
C LEU A 610 7.55 -15.12 -32.93
N PRO A 611 8.70 -14.69 -33.48
CA PRO A 611 8.90 -13.34 -34.01
C PRO A 611 7.87 -12.95 -35.09
N GLU A 612 7.47 -13.88 -35.96
CA GLU A 612 6.44 -13.68 -36.97
C GLU A 612 5.04 -13.45 -36.37
N ASN A 613 4.74 -14.09 -35.24
CA ASN A 613 3.45 -13.96 -34.55
C ASN A 613 3.38 -12.65 -33.78
N LEU A 614 4.46 -12.28 -33.08
CA LEU A 614 4.58 -10.98 -32.43
C LEU A 614 4.50 -9.85 -33.48
N ALA A 615 5.21 -9.96 -34.60
CA ALA A 615 5.14 -8.97 -35.68
C ALA A 615 3.72 -8.80 -36.26
N ALA A 616 2.96 -9.89 -36.42
CA ALA A 616 1.57 -9.84 -36.86
C ALA A 616 0.64 -9.11 -35.86
N VAL A 617 0.89 -9.30 -34.56
CA VAL A 617 0.17 -8.61 -33.47
C VAL A 617 0.52 -7.12 -33.43
N GLN A 618 1.81 -6.79 -33.53
CA GLN A 618 2.31 -5.42 -33.60
C GLN A 618 1.72 -4.67 -34.82
N GLU A 619 1.72 -5.29 -36.01
CA GLU A 619 1.09 -4.74 -37.22
C GLU A 619 -0.42 -4.52 -37.02
N GLY A 620 -1.14 -5.45 -36.39
CA GLY A 620 -2.55 -5.27 -36.06
C GLY A 620 -2.78 -4.05 -35.15
N MET A 621 -1.91 -3.82 -34.17
CA MET A 621 -1.93 -2.63 -33.30
C MET A 621 -1.54 -1.34 -34.03
N VAL A 622 -0.66 -1.38 -35.04
CA VAL A 622 -0.38 -0.23 -35.93
C VAL A 622 -1.59 0.07 -36.81
N GLN A 623 -2.27 -0.95 -37.34
CA GLN A 623 -3.46 -0.76 -38.19
C GLN A 623 -4.65 -0.15 -37.45
N VAL A 624 -4.83 -0.42 -36.13
CA VAL A 624 -5.81 0.31 -35.28
C VAL A 624 -5.66 1.83 -35.41
N ILE A 625 -4.41 2.30 -35.51
CA ILE A 625 -4.03 3.71 -35.61
C ILE A 625 -4.05 4.20 -37.06
N ARG A 626 -3.44 3.45 -37.99
CA ARG A 626 -3.08 3.95 -39.33
C ARG A 626 -4.06 3.58 -40.44
N ASN A 627 -4.79 2.48 -40.35
CA ASN A 627 -5.75 2.11 -41.37
C ASN A 627 -7.00 3.01 -41.29
N PRO A 628 -7.57 3.52 -42.40
CA PRO A 628 -8.82 4.29 -42.39
C PRO A 628 -10.03 3.58 -41.76
N ARG A 629 -10.01 2.24 -41.67
CA ARG A 629 -11.00 1.44 -40.93
C ARG A 629 -10.60 1.18 -39.47
N GLY A 630 -9.39 1.49 -39.02
CA GLY A 630 -8.92 1.23 -37.66
C GLY A 630 -9.73 1.97 -36.60
N THR A 631 -10.00 1.33 -35.44
CA THR A 631 -10.91 1.89 -34.43
C THR A 631 -10.43 3.20 -33.79
N ALA A 632 -9.14 3.55 -33.92
CA ALA A 632 -8.57 4.79 -33.38
C ALA A 632 -8.23 5.83 -34.46
N ASN A 633 -8.31 5.47 -35.75
CA ASN A 633 -7.70 6.25 -36.84
C ASN A 633 -8.16 7.72 -36.87
N PHE A 634 -9.43 8.00 -36.60
CA PHE A 634 -9.93 9.38 -36.60
C PHE A 634 -9.22 10.30 -35.59
N GLN A 635 -8.77 9.76 -34.44
CA GLN A 635 -8.02 10.50 -33.42
C GLN A 635 -6.55 10.76 -33.81
N PHE A 636 -5.94 9.83 -34.56
CA PHE A 636 -4.51 9.85 -34.92
C PHE A 636 -4.23 10.16 -36.40
N SER A 637 -5.26 10.41 -37.21
CA SER A 637 -5.16 10.68 -38.65
C SER A 637 -4.26 11.87 -39.01
N ARG A 638 -4.08 12.80 -38.08
CA ARG A 638 -3.19 13.97 -38.18
C ARG A 638 -1.95 13.88 -37.28
N PHE A 639 -1.72 12.74 -36.65
CA PHE A 639 -0.61 12.54 -35.71
C PHE A 639 0.62 11.98 -36.43
N SER A 640 1.72 12.74 -36.37
CA SER A 640 3.05 12.31 -36.77
C SER A 640 3.73 11.55 -35.63
N GLY A 641 4.27 10.37 -35.89
CA GLY A 641 4.93 9.52 -34.89
C GLY A 641 4.61 8.03 -35.10
N ASN A 642 5.55 7.17 -34.76
CA ASN A 642 5.39 5.73 -34.84
C ASN A 642 4.66 5.23 -33.60
N ILE A 643 3.41 4.77 -33.77
CA ILE A 643 2.49 4.42 -32.69
C ILE A 643 1.77 3.13 -33.04
N ALA A 644 1.77 2.20 -32.09
CA ALA A 644 0.92 1.01 -32.07
C ALA A 644 -0.03 1.12 -30.87
N GLY A 645 -1.28 0.70 -31.01
CA GLY A 645 -2.22 0.72 -29.88
C GLY A 645 -3.48 -0.09 -30.08
N LYS A 646 -4.30 -0.17 -29.03
CA LYS A 646 -5.56 -0.91 -29.04
C LYS A 646 -6.62 -0.19 -28.20
N THR A 647 -7.80 -0.02 -28.78
CA THR A 647 -9.00 0.44 -28.07
C THR A 647 -9.63 -0.68 -27.26
N GLY A 648 -10.08 -0.38 -26.05
CA GLY A 648 -10.91 -1.26 -25.23
C GLY A 648 -12.18 -0.58 -24.76
N THR A 649 -13.25 -1.36 -24.68
CA THR A 649 -14.54 -0.96 -24.11
C THR A 649 -14.98 -2.13 -23.24
N ALA A 650 -15.09 -1.91 -21.93
CA ALA A 650 -15.39 -2.96 -20.95
C ALA A 650 -16.76 -2.69 -20.31
N GLU A 651 -17.74 -3.47 -20.75
CA GLU A 651 -19.14 -3.43 -20.26
C GLU A 651 -19.23 -3.60 -18.74
N THR A 652 -20.14 -2.88 -18.10
CA THR A 652 -20.39 -2.93 -16.65
C THR A 652 -21.89 -2.80 -16.37
N ALA A 653 -22.37 -3.42 -15.29
CA ALA A 653 -23.77 -3.36 -14.89
C ALA A 653 -24.20 -1.99 -14.31
N LEU A 654 -23.23 -1.11 -14.00
CA LEU A 654 -23.44 0.11 -13.21
C LEU A 654 -23.49 1.41 -14.03
N GLY A 655 -23.43 1.36 -15.37
CA GLY A 655 -23.54 2.55 -16.20
C GLY A 655 -22.96 2.38 -17.60
N LYS A 656 -22.30 3.43 -18.10
CA LYS A 656 -21.48 3.36 -19.32
C LYS A 656 -20.32 2.37 -19.13
N PRO A 657 -19.82 1.72 -20.20
CA PRO A 657 -18.59 0.94 -20.15
C PRO A 657 -17.38 1.72 -19.59
N HIS A 658 -16.39 1.01 -19.08
CA HIS A 658 -15.05 1.58 -18.85
C HIS A 658 -14.34 1.75 -20.20
N ALA A 659 -13.82 2.95 -20.45
CA ALA A 659 -13.14 3.30 -21.69
C ALA A 659 -11.64 3.02 -21.52
N TRP A 660 -11.09 2.11 -22.31
CA TRP A 660 -9.68 1.71 -22.27
C TRP A 660 -8.95 2.12 -23.55
N PHE A 661 -7.68 2.50 -23.40
CA PHE A 661 -6.75 2.54 -24.52
C PHE A 661 -5.35 2.19 -24.02
N PHE A 662 -4.61 1.38 -24.78
CA PHE A 662 -3.20 1.14 -24.49
C PHE A 662 -2.35 1.07 -25.76
N GLY A 663 -1.03 1.09 -25.63
CA GLY A 663 -0.12 1.08 -26.77
C GLY A 663 1.27 1.58 -26.42
N TYR A 664 2.11 1.73 -27.43
CA TYR A 664 3.50 2.17 -27.29
C TYR A 664 3.96 2.96 -28.52
N THR A 665 5.05 3.69 -28.38
CA THR A 665 5.78 4.30 -29.49
C THR A 665 6.94 3.43 -29.96
N PHE A 666 7.31 3.60 -31.23
CA PHE A 666 8.49 2.96 -31.84
C PHE A 666 9.20 3.96 -32.77
N ASN A 667 9.53 5.14 -32.21
CA ASN A 667 10.24 6.20 -32.90
C ASN A 667 11.75 5.92 -33.01
N GLU A 668 12.31 5.07 -32.14
CA GLU A 668 13.73 4.70 -32.11
C GLU A 668 14.69 5.90 -31.96
N ASP A 669 14.27 6.94 -31.22
CA ASP A 669 15.07 8.12 -30.93
C ASP A 669 16.04 7.84 -29.76
N PRO A 670 17.37 7.91 -29.97
CA PRO A 670 18.36 7.61 -28.93
C PRO A 670 18.42 8.67 -27.82
N ASP A 671 17.97 9.90 -28.09
CA ASP A 671 17.96 11.00 -27.12
C ASP A 671 16.63 11.08 -26.35
N LYS A 672 15.59 10.34 -26.80
CA LYS A 672 14.25 10.35 -26.20
C LYS A 672 13.58 8.96 -26.27
N PRO A 673 13.73 8.12 -25.22
CA PRO A 673 13.25 6.75 -25.20
C PRO A 673 11.78 6.57 -25.61
N ASP A 674 11.49 5.46 -26.28
CA ASP A 674 10.12 5.09 -26.59
C ASP A 674 9.32 4.80 -25.31
N ILE A 675 8.03 5.15 -25.32
CA ILE A 675 7.14 5.00 -24.16
C ILE A 675 6.00 4.01 -24.43
N ALA A 676 5.56 3.33 -23.37
CA ALA A 676 4.33 2.56 -23.33
C ALA A 676 3.31 3.27 -22.43
N VAL A 677 2.05 3.33 -22.87
CA VAL A 677 1.00 4.07 -22.17
C VAL A 677 -0.27 3.24 -22.07
N ALA A 678 -0.90 3.26 -20.90
CA ALA A 678 -2.26 2.77 -20.70
C ALA A 678 -3.15 3.82 -20.05
N VAL A 679 -4.39 3.91 -20.52
CA VAL A 679 -5.44 4.82 -20.07
C VAL A 679 -6.69 4.00 -19.77
N ILE A 680 -7.26 4.20 -18.58
CA ILE A 680 -8.64 3.79 -18.26
C ILE A 680 -9.42 5.01 -17.78
N LEU A 681 -10.66 5.15 -18.27
CA LEU A 681 -11.66 6.05 -17.70
C LEU A 681 -12.86 5.24 -17.20
N GLU A 682 -13.14 5.34 -15.90
CA GLU A 682 -14.29 4.69 -15.28
C GLU A 682 -15.59 5.29 -15.82
N TYR A 683 -16.49 4.43 -16.30
CA TYR A 683 -17.75 4.84 -16.92
C TYR A 683 -17.59 5.85 -18.07
N GLY A 684 -16.41 5.88 -18.71
CA GLY A 684 -16.11 6.81 -19.80
C GLY A 684 -16.94 6.56 -21.06
N GLY A 685 -17.34 5.31 -21.32
CA GLY A 685 -17.94 4.88 -22.58
C GLY A 685 -16.90 4.23 -23.50
N GLU A 686 -16.79 4.72 -24.74
CA GLU A 686 -15.94 4.10 -25.76
C GLU A 686 -14.46 4.48 -25.65
N GLY A 687 -13.58 3.48 -25.65
CA GLY A 687 -12.13 3.68 -25.60
C GLY A 687 -11.58 4.53 -26.75
N SER A 688 -12.15 4.41 -27.95
CA SER A 688 -11.76 5.20 -29.13
C SER A 688 -12.14 6.68 -29.05
N GLU A 689 -13.22 7.01 -28.33
CA GLU A 689 -13.73 8.38 -28.23
C GLU A 689 -13.16 9.11 -27.02
N MET A 690 -12.90 8.39 -25.92
CA MET A 690 -12.60 9.00 -24.61
C MET A 690 -11.18 8.71 -24.10
N ALA A 691 -10.66 7.49 -24.23
CA ALA A 691 -9.33 7.13 -23.73
C ALA A 691 -8.21 7.38 -24.78
N ALA A 692 -8.50 7.18 -26.07
CA ALA A 692 -7.56 7.44 -27.16
C ALA A 692 -7.06 8.90 -27.23
N PRO A 693 -7.89 9.95 -27.01
CA PRO A 693 -7.40 11.32 -26.89
C PRO A 693 -6.37 11.52 -25.77
N LEU A 694 -6.58 10.93 -24.58
CA LEU A 694 -5.64 11.01 -23.46
C LEU A 694 -4.32 10.30 -23.76
N PHE A 695 -4.37 9.11 -24.37
CA PHE A 695 -3.16 8.41 -24.82
C PHE A 695 -2.36 9.27 -25.82
N ARG A 696 -3.06 9.89 -26.79
CA ARG A 696 -2.45 10.81 -27.74
C ARG A 696 -1.78 12.00 -27.04
N ARG A 697 -2.42 12.57 -26.01
CA ARG A 697 -1.84 13.66 -25.22
C ARG A 697 -0.65 13.22 -24.38
N ALA A 698 -0.64 12.02 -23.80
CA ALA A 698 0.54 11.50 -23.10
C ALA A 698 1.76 11.46 -24.02
N ILE A 699 1.59 10.96 -25.24
CA ILE A 699 2.63 11.00 -26.28
C ILE A 699 3.00 12.44 -26.64
N SER A 700 2.04 13.33 -26.89
CA SER A 700 2.34 14.73 -27.23
C SER A 700 3.12 15.46 -26.15
N LEU A 701 2.65 15.39 -24.90
CA LEU A 701 3.32 16.02 -23.76
C LEU A 701 4.70 15.42 -23.54
N TYR A 702 4.87 14.10 -23.64
CA TYR A 702 6.20 13.50 -23.52
C TYR A 702 7.15 14.04 -24.59
N TYR A 703 6.82 13.90 -25.87
CA TYR A 703 7.73 14.29 -26.95
C TYR A 703 7.96 15.80 -27.07
N SER A 704 7.00 16.64 -26.65
CA SER A 704 7.12 18.12 -26.64
C SER A 704 7.62 18.72 -25.31
N ASP A 705 8.12 17.92 -24.37
CA ASP A 705 8.56 18.39 -23.04
C ASP A 705 7.47 19.17 -22.28
N ALA A 706 6.23 18.71 -22.47
CA ALA A 706 4.96 19.25 -22.01
C ALA A 706 4.55 20.63 -22.56
N GLU A 707 5.08 21.03 -23.71
CA GLU A 707 4.68 22.27 -24.40
C GLU A 707 3.41 22.10 -25.28
N GLU A 708 3.20 20.94 -25.89
CA GLU A 708 2.07 20.67 -26.79
C GLU A 708 1.09 19.61 -26.25
N PRO A 709 -0.17 19.95 -25.94
CA PRO A 709 -1.15 19.00 -25.38
C PRO A 709 -1.78 18.05 -26.42
N GLY A 710 -1.29 18.01 -27.66
CA GLY A 710 -1.78 17.10 -28.72
C GLY A 710 -3.17 17.42 -29.29
N GLY A 711 -3.83 18.48 -28.80
CA GLY A 711 -5.20 18.86 -29.15
C GLY A 711 -6.17 18.74 -27.96
N THR A 712 -7.42 19.14 -28.17
CA THR A 712 -8.47 19.25 -27.14
C THR A 712 -9.10 17.88 -26.79
N MET A 713 -9.45 17.67 -25.51
CA MET A 713 -10.22 16.51 -25.04
C MET A 713 -11.73 16.66 -25.30
N PRO A 714 -12.51 15.56 -25.28
CA PRO A 714 -13.98 15.61 -25.34
C PRO A 714 -14.64 16.43 -24.22
N TRP A 715 -13.93 16.68 -23.12
CA TRP A 715 -14.38 17.45 -21.94
C TRP A 715 -13.62 18.77 -21.76
N GLU A 716 -13.14 19.37 -22.85
CA GLU A 716 -12.43 20.67 -22.83
C GLU A 716 -13.00 21.65 -23.87
N LYS A 717 -12.92 22.94 -23.56
CA LYS A 717 -13.13 24.05 -24.50
C LYS A 717 -11.83 24.35 -25.28
N SER A 718 -11.96 25.13 -26.36
CA SER A 718 -10.83 25.59 -27.19
C SER A 718 -10.72 27.12 -27.11
N PRO A 719 -9.55 27.72 -26.82
CA PRO A 719 -8.28 27.05 -26.45
C PRO A 719 -8.39 26.30 -25.11
N TYR A 720 -7.40 25.44 -24.80
CA TYR A 720 -7.40 24.52 -23.66
C TYR A 720 -7.92 25.16 -22.36
N GLN A 721 -9.12 24.76 -21.97
CA GLN A 721 -9.77 25.04 -20.69
C GLN A 721 -10.66 23.84 -20.36
N PRO A 722 -10.72 23.36 -19.11
CA PRO A 722 -11.72 22.36 -18.70
C PRO A 722 -13.15 22.82 -19.02
N LEU A 723 -14.02 21.89 -19.42
CA LEU A 723 -15.46 22.15 -19.44
C LEU A 723 -16.01 22.07 -18.01
N GLU A 724 -16.49 23.19 -17.48
CA GLU A 724 -17.57 23.21 -16.49
C GLU A 724 -18.77 22.45 -17.07
N GLU A 725 -19.29 21.45 -16.36
CA GLU A 725 -20.58 20.82 -16.66
C GLU A 725 -21.69 21.70 -16.04
N GLU A 726 -22.71 22.07 -16.84
CA GLU A 726 -23.96 22.64 -16.30
C GLU A 726 -24.70 21.54 -15.51
N GLU A 727 -25.23 21.90 -14.32
CA GLU A 727 -25.80 20.99 -13.29
C GLU A 727 -26.84 19.94 -13.78
#